data_AF-A0A644X3I2-F1
#
_entry.id   AF-A0A644X3I2-F1
#
_cell.length_a   1.000
_cell.length_b   1.000
_cell.length_c   1.000
_cell.angle_alpha   90.00
_cell.angle_beta   90.00
_cell.angle_gamma   90.00
#
_symmetry.space_group_name_H-M   'P 1'
#
loop_
_entity.id
_entity.type
_entity.pdbx_description
1 polymer ?
#
loop_
_entity_poly.entity_id
_entity_poly.type
_entity_poly.pdbx_seq_one_letter_code
_entity_poly.pdbx_strand_id
1 'polypeptide(L)'
;MVTRIPWDKYETALLIETFIKLEDKEISKNAAIEYLSNILRQRAVNGGIDIDDMFRNYNGISMQLQNIDTLFKSGSSVRNASKMFKNMVVMYKEDKQSFYQILTEAKKMTDNENSMQTQFFSWMVNKLSPVQVSELYSIYSEIESFCIRTRVLHKPLFDTIDIYTISQVIKTVDFNKIFRFKYRKKYNRMSSAIHFYYQYIKEINENNLKPSQTNKPDEIEADTASRYKGPENVYIPTETIEEPMNFTPYIELLMEHYQKGFRLESGLELKKFRYFWRNKYGIELQEDDDAVRKNISSVTIRHQNFVYLPETMLSSERKNYLLAYIFQCFSEGKQLVYYNALFEKFSTELQSERINNASMLKTYLTYINEGNYYVGRNYLAVDNNVVVDPIDEIRDSMISHGTVIATNYLCEVLSHIPNNKISFILSSNKEFVRNAKGEYFHAEVFDITDEELSDIVDLIQKGIDDKYFIAGNELIEGIRTRHPQVLERQPQYSDIGIRDAIGYKLKSVFSFNGNIISEIGKSLSMYDVYADYCKKRNSITITELNNLKDALNTVIYFEAVYENTLRISQDKFVSKDQALFKVEKTDEAIERFCTDKYISIADISHFGSFPYAGFAWNSYLLEHYVANYSSNFKLLHTNFNANSCVGAIVKRNSGIDDFNDLITDVLANSNVTLSRDDALQYLCNKGFIARRRYTGIEQLLIKAAAIRTQKG
;
A
#
# COMPACT_ATOMS: atom_id res chain seq x y z
N MET A 1 -15.95 -77.91 -12.03
CA MET A 1 -15.22 -76.90 -12.84
C MET A 1 -15.74 -75.54 -12.42
N VAL A 2 -14.91 -74.69 -11.82
CA VAL A 2 -15.32 -73.34 -11.40
C VAL A 2 -15.60 -72.52 -12.66
N THR A 3 -16.85 -72.15 -12.88
CA THR A 3 -17.28 -71.38 -14.05
C THR A 3 -16.65 -70.00 -13.96
N ARG A 4 -15.68 -69.71 -14.83
CA ARG A 4 -14.92 -68.46 -14.78
C ARG A 4 -15.84 -67.29 -15.19
N ILE A 5 -16.26 -66.48 -14.21
CA ILE A 5 -17.14 -65.33 -14.45
C ILE A 5 -16.40 -64.33 -15.36
N PRO A 6 -16.89 -64.10 -16.60
CA PRO A 6 -16.26 -63.18 -17.55
C PRO A 6 -16.35 -61.76 -17.00
N TRP A 7 -15.39 -60.91 -17.40
CA TRP A 7 -15.43 -59.50 -17.04
C TRP A 7 -16.51 -58.79 -17.83
N ASP A 8 -17.39 -58.09 -17.13
CA ASP A 8 -18.41 -57.26 -17.76
C ASP A 8 -17.92 -55.81 -18.00
N LYS A 9 -18.75 -54.99 -18.65
CA LYS A 9 -18.41 -53.59 -18.98
C LYS A 9 -18.21 -52.72 -17.74
N TYR A 10 -18.89 -53.02 -16.63
CA TYR A 10 -18.82 -52.26 -15.38
C TYR A 10 -17.56 -52.60 -14.59
N GLU A 11 -17.23 -53.89 -14.46
CA GLU A 11 -15.97 -54.33 -13.85
C GLU A 11 -14.76 -53.82 -14.65
N THR A 12 -14.87 -53.84 -15.98
CA THR A 12 -13.82 -53.35 -16.88
C THR A 12 -13.65 -51.83 -16.76
N ALA A 13 -14.73 -51.07 -16.55
CA ALA A 13 -14.65 -49.63 -16.31
C ALA A 13 -13.88 -49.31 -15.01
N LEU A 14 -14.19 -50.01 -13.92
CA LEU A 14 -13.49 -49.87 -12.63
C LEU A 14 -12.01 -50.28 -12.73
N LEU A 15 -11.71 -51.32 -13.52
CA LEU A 15 -10.35 -51.77 -13.80
C LEU A 15 -9.54 -50.71 -14.57
N ILE A 16 -10.14 -50.08 -15.59
CA ILE A 16 -9.50 -49.02 -16.39
C ILE A 16 -9.29 -47.75 -15.54
N GLU A 17 -10.27 -47.33 -14.73
CA GLU A 17 -10.11 -46.21 -13.79
C GLU A 17 -8.93 -46.45 -12.83
N THR A 18 -8.85 -47.66 -12.26
CA THR A 18 -7.77 -48.03 -11.34
C THR A 18 -6.41 -48.04 -12.03
N PHE A 19 -6.35 -48.50 -13.28
CA PHE A 19 -5.13 -48.46 -14.09
C PHE A 19 -4.65 -47.01 -14.33
N ILE A 20 -5.56 -46.08 -14.66
CA ILE A 20 -5.20 -44.67 -14.88
C ILE A 20 -4.63 -44.03 -13.61
N LYS A 21 -5.25 -44.29 -12.45
CA LYS A 21 -4.74 -43.81 -11.15
C LYS A 21 -3.34 -44.35 -10.83
N LEU A 22 -3.02 -45.56 -11.30
CA LEU A 22 -1.68 -46.14 -11.19
C LEU A 22 -0.67 -45.47 -12.12
N GLU A 23 -1.06 -45.17 -13.36
CA GLU A 23 -0.21 -44.47 -14.34
C GLU A 23 0.11 -43.04 -13.89
N ASP A 24 -0.88 -42.35 -13.31
CA ASP A 24 -0.76 -40.98 -12.76
C ASP A 24 -0.04 -40.93 -11.39
N LYS A 25 0.43 -42.08 -10.87
CA LYS A 25 1.09 -42.24 -9.57
C LYS A 25 0.25 -41.74 -8.38
N GLU A 26 -1.07 -41.79 -8.49
CA GLU A 26 -1.98 -41.36 -7.42
C GLU A 26 -2.17 -42.43 -6.34
N ILE A 27 -1.94 -43.70 -6.67
CA ILE A 27 -2.07 -44.84 -5.77
C ILE A 27 -0.93 -45.84 -5.99
N SER A 28 -0.51 -46.54 -4.94
CA SER A 28 0.49 -47.61 -5.08
C SER A 28 -0.14 -48.86 -5.69
N LYS A 29 0.66 -49.68 -6.39
CA LYS A 29 0.18 -50.92 -7.02
C LYS A 29 -0.56 -51.84 -6.04
N ASN A 30 -0.05 -51.97 -4.82
CA ASN A 30 -0.67 -52.83 -3.80
C ASN A 30 -2.03 -52.28 -3.35
N ALA A 31 -2.10 -51.00 -3.01
CA ALA A 31 -3.33 -50.36 -2.57
C ALA A 31 -4.40 -50.34 -3.67
N ALA A 32 -3.99 -50.19 -4.94
CA ALA A 32 -4.92 -50.20 -6.08
C ALA A 32 -5.54 -51.58 -6.33
N ILE A 33 -4.74 -52.65 -6.22
CA ILE A 33 -5.22 -54.01 -6.39
C ILE A 33 -6.17 -54.39 -5.24
N GLU A 34 -5.81 -54.03 -4.01
CA GLU A 34 -6.63 -54.27 -2.81
C GLU A 34 -7.97 -53.54 -2.90
N TYR A 35 -7.93 -52.24 -3.20
CA TYR A 35 -9.13 -51.43 -3.43
C TYR A 35 -10.03 -52.03 -4.52
N LEU A 36 -9.46 -52.34 -5.69
CA LEU A 36 -10.23 -52.88 -6.80
C LEU A 36 -10.81 -54.27 -6.51
N SER A 37 -10.10 -55.10 -5.74
CA SER A 37 -10.61 -56.40 -5.29
C SER A 37 -11.85 -56.22 -4.42
N ASN A 38 -11.77 -55.32 -3.43
CA ASN A 38 -12.85 -55.07 -2.50
C ASN A 38 -14.10 -54.56 -3.19
N ILE A 39 -13.99 -53.57 -4.09
CA ILE A 39 -15.17 -53.02 -4.77
C ILE A 39 -15.79 -54.02 -5.75
N LEU A 40 -15.00 -54.83 -6.46
CA LEU A 40 -15.54 -55.82 -7.39
C LEU A 40 -16.23 -56.97 -6.67
N ARG A 41 -15.68 -57.40 -5.53
CA ARG A 41 -16.32 -58.38 -4.64
C ARG A 41 -17.61 -57.83 -4.05
N GLN A 42 -17.59 -56.59 -3.56
CA GLN A 42 -18.79 -55.93 -3.04
C GLN A 42 -19.88 -55.83 -4.11
N ARG A 43 -19.53 -55.45 -5.34
CA ARG A 43 -20.47 -55.43 -6.46
C ARG A 43 -21.06 -56.81 -6.76
N ALA A 44 -20.25 -57.85 -6.73
CA ALA A 44 -20.71 -59.21 -6.98
C ALA A 44 -21.70 -59.65 -5.88
N VAL A 45 -21.41 -59.35 -4.62
CA VAL A 45 -22.31 -59.58 -3.48
C VAL A 45 -23.61 -58.79 -3.62
N ASN A 46 -23.53 -57.49 -3.93
CA ASN A 46 -24.70 -56.63 -4.17
C ASN A 46 -25.54 -57.11 -5.36
N GLY A 47 -24.90 -57.74 -6.35
CA GLY A 47 -25.56 -58.35 -7.51
C GLY A 47 -26.10 -59.77 -7.25
N GLY A 48 -26.06 -60.27 -6.02
CA GLY A 48 -26.54 -61.60 -5.64
C GLY A 48 -25.67 -62.75 -6.14
N ILE A 49 -24.40 -62.51 -6.45
CA ILE A 49 -23.45 -63.52 -6.92
C ILE A 49 -22.69 -64.09 -5.72
N ASP A 50 -22.80 -65.40 -5.51
CA ASP A 50 -21.95 -66.13 -4.56
C ASP A 50 -20.49 -66.14 -5.06
N ILE A 51 -19.60 -65.53 -4.28
CA ILE A 51 -18.18 -65.39 -4.60
C ILE A 51 -17.30 -66.21 -3.65
N ASP A 52 -16.18 -66.72 -4.16
CA ASP A 52 -15.15 -67.39 -3.38
C ASP A 52 -13.89 -66.53 -3.23
N ASP A 53 -12.90 -67.02 -2.47
CA ASP A 53 -11.63 -66.33 -2.28
C ASP A 53 -10.77 -66.23 -3.55
N MET A 54 -11.14 -66.92 -4.63
CA MET A 54 -10.46 -66.81 -5.93
C MET A 54 -11.09 -65.73 -6.83
N PHE A 55 -12.31 -65.28 -6.54
CA PHE A 55 -12.99 -64.26 -7.33
C PHE A 55 -12.28 -62.90 -7.21
N ARG A 56 -11.83 -62.36 -8.36
CA ARG A 56 -11.16 -61.05 -8.48
C ARG A 56 -10.09 -60.82 -7.40
N ASN A 57 -9.32 -61.86 -7.07
CA ASN A 57 -8.26 -61.79 -6.08
C ASN A 57 -7.05 -60.99 -6.58
N TYR A 58 -6.09 -60.75 -5.67
CA TYR A 58 -4.91 -59.92 -5.93
C TYR A 58 -4.16 -60.30 -7.22
N ASN A 59 -3.83 -61.59 -7.38
CA ASN A 59 -3.11 -62.08 -8.56
C ASN A 59 -3.92 -61.94 -9.85
N GLY A 60 -5.23 -62.23 -9.78
CA GLY A 60 -6.15 -62.08 -10.90
C GLY A 60 -6.23 -60.63 -11.39
N ILE A 61 -6.36 -59.68 -10.47
CA ILE A 61 -6.43 -58.24 -10.79
C ILE A 61 -5.08 -57.72 -11.31
N SER A 62 -3.96 -58.09 -10.67
CA SER A 62 -2.62 -57.67 -11.12
C SER A 62 -2.37 -58.07 -12.57
N MET A 63 -2.75 -59.29 -12.96
CA MET A 63 -2.62 -59.77 -14.34
C MET A 63 -3.51 -58.98 -15.30
N GLN A 64 -4.74 -58.63 -14.91
CA GLN A 64 -5.62 -57.84 -15.78
C GLN A 64 -5.16 -56.38 -15.93
N LEU A 65 -4.60 -55.77 -14.89
CA LEU A 65 -3.99 -54.44 -14.99
C LEU A 65 -2.82 -54.42 -15.99
N GLN A 66 -1.99 -55.48 -16.04
CA GLN A 66 -0.95 -55.62 -17.07
C GLN A 66 -1.52 -55.78 -18.47
N ASN A 67 -2.65 -56.48 -18.62
CA ASN A 67 -3.33 -56.60 -19.91
C ASN A 67 -3.88 -55.24 -20.38
N ILE A 68 -4.45 -54.44 -19.47
CA ILE A 68 -4.88 -53.07 -19.77
C ILE A 68 -3.69 -52.19 -20.14
N ASP A 69 -2.59 -52.22 -19.38
CA ASP A 69 -1.35 -51.48 -19.70
C ASP A 69 -0.84 -51.78 -21.12
N THR A 70 -0.81 -53.06 -21.49
CA THR A 70 -0.38 -53.50 -22.81
C THR A 70 -1.31 -52.98 -23.91
N LEU A 71 -2.63 -52.98 -23.69
CA LEU A 71 -3.63 -52.43 -24.62
C LEU A 71 -3.51 -50.90 -24.76
N PHE A 72 -3.13 -50.19 -23.70
CA PHE A 72 -2.88 -48.76 -23.75
C PHE A 72 -1.64 -48.43 -24.60
N LYS A 73 -0.55 -49.21 -24.46
CA LYS A 73 0.75 -49.01 -25.13
C LYS A 73 0.81 -49.47 -26.60
N SER A 74 0.18 -50.60 -26.93
CA SER A 74 0.36 -51.26 -28.25
C SER A 74 -0.88 -51.19 -29.17
N GLY A 75 -1.95 -50.52 -28.73
CA GLY A 75 -3.20 -50.43 -29.47
C GLY A 75 -3.97 -51.76 -29.50
N SER A 76 -5.01 -51.84 -30.34
CA SER A 76 -5.95 -52.98 -30.43
C SER A 76 -5.34 -54.31 -30.90
N SER A 77 -4.04 -54.33 -31.25
CA SER A 77 -3.29 -55.44 -31.84
C SER A 77 -2.77 -56.51 -30.86
N VAL A 78 -3.11 -56.46 -29.57
CA VAL A 78 -2.76 -57.54 -28.61
C VAL A 78 -3.59 -58.80 -28.92
N ARG A 79 -2.97 -59.88 -29.42
CA ARG A 79 -3.65 -61.11 -29.88
C ARG A 79 -4.50 -61.82 -28.79
N ASN A 80 -4.21 -61.62 -27.50
CA ASN A 80 -4.80 -62.40 -26.40
C ASN A 80 -5.70 -61.62 -25.41
N ALA A 81 -5.96 -60.32 -25.63
CA ALA A 81 -6.82 -59.55 -24.73
C ALA A 81 -8.32 -59.72 -25.05
N SER A 82 -9.17 -59.76 -24.01
CA SER A 82 -10.62 -59.96 -24.17
C SER A 82 -11.27 -58.87 -25.04
N LYS A 83 -12.30 -59.23 -25.82
CA LYS A 83 -13.05 -58.27 -26.64
C LYS A 83 -13.65 -57.14 -25.79
N MET A 84 -14.09 -57.47 -24.56
CA MET A 84 -14.62 -56.48 -23.61
C MET A 84 -13.55 -55.43 -23.25
N PHE A 85 -12.33 -55.86 -22.94
CA PHE A 85 -11.25 -54.93 -22.58
C PHE A 85 -10.84 -54.06 -23.76
N LYS A 86 -10.73 -54.64 -24.96
CA LYS A 86 -10.45 -53.87 -26.18
C LYS A 86 -11.51 -52.80 -26.41
N ASN A 87 -12.79 -53.18 -26.34
CA ASN A 87 -13.90 -52.26 -26.57
C ASN A 87 -13.93 -51.12 -25.53
N MET A 88 -13.74 -51.44 -24.25
CA MET A 88 -13.76 -50.43 -23.19
C MET A 88 -12.54 -49.50 -23.22
N VAL A 89 -11.36 -49.99 -23.62
CA VAL A 89 -10.16 -49.15 -23.81
C VAL A 89 -10.32 -48.25 -25.04
N VAL A 90 -10.88 -48.76 -26.14
CA VAL A 90 -11.22 -47.95 -27.32
C VAL A 90 -12.25 -46.89 -26.95
N MET A 91 -13.32 -47.27 -26.26
CA MET A 91 -14.34 -46.35 -25.76
C MET A 91 -13.71 -45.27 -24.85
N TYR A 92 -12.81 -45.63 -23.94
CA TYR A 92 -12.11 -44.65 -23.12
C TYR A 92 -11.26 -43.65 -23.96
N LYS A 93 -10.66 -44.11 -25.06
CA LYS A 93 -9.82 -43.27 -25.93
C LYS A 93 -10.64 -42.38 -26.87
N GLU A 94 -11.72 -42.91 -27.43
CA GLU A 94 -12.47 -42.29 -28.54
C GLU A 94 -13.82 -41.69 -28.11
N ASP A 95 -14.48 -42.25 -27.10
CA ASP A 95 -15.80 -41.82 -26.59
C ASP A 95 -15.82 -41.82 -25.05
N LYS A 96 -15.15 -40.82 -24.49
CA LYS A 96 -15.03 -40.65 -23.04
C LYS A 96 -16.39 -40.51 -22.36
N GLN A 97 -17.38 -39.91 -23.03
CA GLN A 97 -18.67 -39.64 -22.41
C GLN A 97 -19.42 -40.94 -22.11
N SER A 98 -19.52 -41.85 -23.07
CA SER A 98 -20.16 -43.15 -22.85
C SER A 98 -19.36 -44.04 -21.90
N PHE A 99 -18.03 -43.96 -21.91
CA PHE A 99 -17.20 -44.65 -20.91
C PHE A 99 -17.53 -44.18 -19.49
N TYR A 100 -17.57 -42.86 -19.25
CA TYR A 100 -17.84 -42.32 -17.93
C TYR A 100 -19.27 -42.59 -17.45
N GLN A 101 -20.26 -42.71 -18.34
CA GLN A 101 -21.61 -43.15 -17.97
C GLN A 101 -21.60 -44.57 -17.39
N ILE A 102 -20.90 -45.50 -18.06
CA ILE A 102 -20.75 -46.89 -17.59
C ILE A 102 -19.99 -46.93 -16.26
N LEU A 103 -18.94 -46.11 -16.12
CA LEU A 103 -18.19 -46.03 -14.86
C LEU A 103 -19.06 -45.50 -13.70
N THR A 104 -19.87 -44.48 -13.95
CA THR A 104 -20.79 -43.93 -12.96
C THR A 104 -21.84 -44.98 -12.53
N GLU A 105 -22.40 -45.72 -13.48
CA GLU A 105 -23.29 -46.85 -13.17
C GLU A 105 -22.57 -47.95 -12.37
N ALA A 106 -21.32 -48.27 -12.72
CA ALA A 106 -20.53 -49.28 -12.01
C ALA A 106 -20.30 -48.92 -10.54
N LYS A 107 -20.04 -47.64 -10.24
CA LYS A 107 -19.86 -47.13 -8.87
C LYS A 107 -21.16 -47.14 -8.07
N LYS A 108 -22.31 -46.88 -8.71
CA LYS A 108 -23.61 -47.00 -8.02
C LYS A 108 -23.91 -48.44 -7.59
N MET A 109 -23.47 -49.42 -8.38
CA MET A 109 -23.67 -50.85 -8.08
C MET A 109 -22.79 -51.35 -6.93
N THR A 110 -21.79 -50.58 -6.49
CA THR A 110 -20.92 -50.91 -5.35
C THR A 110 -21.40 -50.34 -4.02
N ASP A 111 -22.33 -49.37 -4.02
CA ASP A 111 -22.74 -48.62 -2.82
C ASP A 111 -23.99 -49.21 -2.14
N ASN A 112 -23.96 -49.33 -0.81
CA ASN A 112 -25.10 -49.78 0.02
C ASN A 112 -26.27 -48.76 -0.01
N GLU A 113 -27.52 -49.23 -0.06
CA GLU A 113 -28.74 -48.40 -0.26
C GLU A 113 -28.99 -47.30 0.80
N ASN A 114 -28.29 -47.29 1.93
CA ASN A 114 -28.42 -46.28 3.00
C ASN A 114 -27.27 -45.25 3.09
N SER A 115 -26.37 -45.19 2.11
CA SER A 115 -25.23 -44.26 2.16
C SER A 115 -25.66 -42.78 2.03
N MET A 116 -24.95 -41.89 2.73
CA MET A 116 -25.13 -40.44 2.67
C MET A 116 -24.98 -39.90 1.23
N GLN A 117 -24.16 -40.58 0.42
CA GLN A 117 -23.99 -40.33 -1.01
C GLN A 117 -25.30 -40.59 -1.77
N THR A 118 -25.95 -41.74 -1.54
CA THR A 118 -27.24 -42.09 -2.18
C THR A 118 -28.35 -41.10 -1.81
N GLN A 119 -28.41 -40.68 -0.54
CA GLN A 119 -29.40 -39.68 -0.10
C GLN A 119 -29.15 -38.30 -0.72
N PHE A 120 -27.89 -37.86 -0.80
CA PHE A 120 -27.52 -36.60 -1.44
C PHE A 120 -27.87 -36.57 -2.93
N PHE A 121 -27.53 -37.62 -3.67
CA PHE A 121 -27.82 -37.68 -5.10
C PHE A 121 -29.33 -37.83 -5.37
N SER A 122 -30.08 -38.49 -4.46
CA SER A 122 -31.55 -38.53 -4.54
C SER A 122 -32.17 -37.14 -4.29
N TRP A 123 -31.64 -36.37 -3.34
CA TRP A 123 -32.02 -34.97 -3.13
C TRP A 123 -31.67 -34.08 -4.34
N MET A 124 -30.55 -34.35 -5.00
CA MET A 124 -30.07 -33.57 -6.15
C MET A 124 -30.89 -33.80 -7.42
N VAL A 125 -31.36 -35.04 -7.67
CA VAL A 125 -32.21 -35.38 -8.83
C VAL A 125 -33.56 -34.64 -8.80
N ASN A 126 -34.06 -34.29 -7.61
CA ASN A 126 -35.28 -33.47 -7.48
C ASN A 126 -35.05 -31.99 -7.85
N LYS A 127 -33.80 -31.54 -8.00
CA LYS A 127 -33.44 -30.15 -8.32
C LYS A 127 -32.75 -30.01 -9.68
N LEU A 128 -32.28 -31.09 -10.30
CA LEU A 128 -31.48 -31.09 -11.54
C LEU A 128 -31.87 -32.25 -12.48
N SER A 129 -31.61 -32.09 -13.79
CA SER A 129 -31.89 -33.17 -14.76
C SER A 129 -30.95 -34.38 -14.57
N PRO A 130 -31.39 -35.61 -14.90
CA PRO A 130 -30.58 -36.82 -14.75
C PRO A 130 -29.21 -36.78 -15.46
N VAL A 131 -29.11 -36.03 -16.56
CA VAL A 131 -27.87 -35.82 -17.32
C VAL A 131 -26.87 -34.95 -16.54
N GLN A 132 -27.35 -33.88 -15.90
CA GLN A 132 -26.52 -32.99 -15.08
C GLN A 132 -26.00 -33.69 -13.82
N VAL A 133 -26.83 -34.52 -13.19
CA VAL A 133 -26.44 -35.29 -11.99
C VAL A 133 -25.33 -36.30 -12.34
N SER A 134 -25.38 -36.93 -13.51
CA SER A 134 -24.34 -37.88 -13.97
C SER A 134 -22.97 -37.22 -14.19
N GLU A 135 -22.92 -36.00 -14.73
CA GLU A 135 -21.68 -35.26 -14.93
C GLU A 135 -21.00 -34.88 -13.60
N LEU A 136 -21.79 -34.67 -12.54
CA LEU A 136 -21.31 -34.22 -11.23
C LEU A 136 -20.61 -35.33 -10.41
N TYR A 137 -20.88 -36.61 -10.65
CA TYR A 137 -20.21 -37.71 -9.94
C TYR A 137 -18.68 -37.68 -10.13
N SER A 138 -18.22 -37.43 -11.36
CA SER A 138 -16.79 -37.31 -11.67
C SER A 138 -16.15 -36.11 -10.96
N ILE A 139 -16.91 -35.02 -10.82
CA ILE A 139 -16.48 -33.78 -10.18
C ILE A 139 -16.27 -33.96 -8.67
N TYR A 140 -17.19 -34.63 -7.96
CA TYR A 140 -17.03 -34.86 -6.52
C TYR A 140 -15.85 -35.75 -6.18
N SER A 141 -15.56 -36.77 -7.01
CA SER A 141 -14.39 -37.63 -6.81
C SER A 141 -13.07 -36.88 -7.01
N GLU A 142 -13.00 -35.95 -7.97
CA GLU A 142 -11.83 -35.08 -8.16
C GLU A 142 -11.63 -34.11 -6.97
N ILE A 143 -12.72 -33.54 -6.44
CA ILE A 143 -12.69 -32.66 -5.25
C ILE A 143 -12.23 -33.44 -4.01
N GLU A 144 -12.84 -34.59 -3.75
CA GLU A 144 -12.53 -35.47 -2.62
C GLU A 144 -11.07 -35.91 -2.65
N SER A 145 -10.60 -36.41 -3.80
CA SER A 145 -9.22 -36.91 -3.94
C SER A 145 -8.19 -35.80 -3.68
N PHE A 146 -8.47 -34.57 -4.09
CA PHE A 146 -7.62 -33.44 -3.77
C PHE A 146 -7.66 -33.12 -2.27
N CYS A 147 -8.85 -33.01 -1.69
CA CYS A 147 -9.03 -32.58 -0.32
C CYS A 147 -8.50 -33.61 0.68
N ILE A 148 -8.58 -34.91 0.40
CA ILE A 148 -7.93 -35.97 1.20
C ILE A 148 -6.40 -35.84 1.10
N ARG A 149 -5.87 -35.66 -0.11
CA ARG A 149 -4.42 -35.53 -0.34
C ARG A 149 -3.83 -34.31 0.37
N THR A 150 -4.56 -33.20 0.40
CA THR A 150 -4.16 -31.97 1.10
C THR A 150 -4.58 -31.95 2.57
N ARG A 151 -5.10 -33.07 3.11
CA ARG A 151 -5.55 -33.22 4.51
C ARG A 151 -6.64 -32.23 4.94
N VAL A 152 -7.41 -31.72 3.99
CA VAL A 152 -8.64 -30.94 4.25
C VAL A 152 -9.79 -31.87 4.61
N LEU A 153 -9.80 -33.08 4.02
CA LEU A 153 -10.68 -34.18 4.40
C LEU A 153 -9.85 -35.30 5.04
N HIS A 154 -10.38 -35.89 6.12
CA HIS A 154 -9.79 -37.04 6.80
C HIS A 154 -10.56 -38.35 6.57
N LYS A 155 -11.75 -38.25 5.97
CA LYS A 155 -12.62 -39.35 5.53
C LYS A 155 -13.30 -38.94 4.22
N PRO A 156 -13.93 -39.87 3.47
CA PRO A 156 -14.62 -39.54 2.22
C PRO A 156 -15.56 -38.34 2.36
N LEU A 157 -15.71 -37.57 1.28
CA LEU A 157 -16.49 -36.33 1.26
C LEU A 157 -17.92 -36.60 1.70
N PHE A 158 -18.53 -37.67 1.19
CA PHE A 158 -19.91 -38.02 1.52
C PHE A 158 -20.08 -38.59 2.93
N ASP A 159 -19.02 -39.03 3.58
CA ASP A 159 -19.04 -39.45 4.99
C ASP A 159 -18.82 -38.26 5.96
N THR A 160 -18.64 -37.05 5.43
CA THR A 160 -18.35 -35.83 6.17
C THR A 160 -19.59 -34.93 6.26
N ILE A 161 -20.34 -35.09 7.35
CA ILE A 161 -21.53 -34.26 7.64
C ILE A 161 -21.25 -33.02 8.51
N ASP A 162 -19.99 -32.84 8.94
CA ASP A 162 -19.59 -31.65 9.70
C ASP A 162 -19.55 -30.42 8.78
N ILE A 163 -20.43 -29.47 9.06
CA ILE A 163 -20.61 -28.27 8.23
C ILE A 163 -19.35 -27.39 8.19
N TYR A 164 -18.56 -27.38 9.27
CA TYR A 164 -17.31 -26.62 9.33
C TYR A 164 -16.25 -27.23 8.40
N THR A 165 -16.09 -28.55 8.42
CA THR A 165 -15.20 -29.28 7.51
C THR A 165 -15.63 -29.09 6.05
N ILE A 166 -16.93 -29.17 5.73
CA ILE A 166 -17.42 -28.91 4.36
C ILE A 166 -17.21 -27.45 3.94
N SER A 167 -17.28 -26.48 4.86
CA SER A 167 -16.91 -25.10 4.58
C SER A 167 -15.43 -24.93 4.23
N GLN A 168 -14.54 -25.71 4.87
CA GLN A 168 -13.12 -25.74 4.50
C GLN A 168 -12.87 -26.38 3.12
N VAL A 169 -13.67 -27.38 2.76
CA VAL A 169 -13.66 -27.94 1.39
C VAL A 169 -14.09 -26.88 0.37
N ILE A 170 -15.15 -26.09 0.65
CA ILE A 170 -15.53 -24.94 -0.20
C ILE A 170 -14.37 -23.96 -0.33
N LYS A 171 -13.75 -23.55 0.78
CA LYS A 171 -12.63 -22.61 0.73
C LYS A 171 -11.46 -23.14 -0.10
N THR A 172 -11.20 -24.44 -0.01
CA THR A 172 -10.18 -25.11 -0.80
C THR A 172 -10.54 -25.10 -2.28
N VAL A 173 -11.78 -25.43 -2.63
CA VAL A 173 -12.23 -25.43 -4.03
C VAL A 173 -12.21 -24.02 -4.62
N ASP A 174 -12.69 -23.01 -3.88
CA ASP A 174 -12.90 -21.65 -4.36
C ASP A 174 -11.66 -20.76 -4.31
N PHE A 175 -10.74 -20.99 -3.37
CA PHE A 175 -9.65 -20.05 -3.08
C PHE A 175 -8.25 -20.67 -3.10
N ASN A 176 -8.12 -22.01 -3.05
CA ASN A 176 -6.79 -22.63 -3.11
C ASN A 176 -6.17 -22.51 -4.52
N LYS A 177 -5.03 -21.81 -4.61
CA LYS A 177 -4.34 -21.56 -5.89
C LYS A 177 -3.92 -22.85 -6.61
N ILE A 178 -3.50 -23.88 -5.88
CA ILE A 178 -3.08 -25.18 -6.45
C ILE A 178 -4.31 -25.91 -7.01
N PHE A 179 -5.42 -25.91 -6.29
CA PHE A 179 -6.68 -26.48 -6.75
C PHE A 179 -7.18 -25.77 -8.03
N ARG A 180 -7.26 -24.44 -8.01
CA ARG A 180 -7.74 -23.63 -9.13
C ARG A 180 -6.84 -23.74 -10.35
N PHE A 181 -5.53 -23.85 -10.16
CA PHE A 181 -4.59 -24.07 -11.24
C PHE A 181 -4.77 -25.47 -11.85
N LYS A 182 -4.81 -26.52 -11.00
CA LYS A 182 -4.97 -27.91 -11.44
C LYS A 182 -6.29 -28.13 -12.20
N TYR A 183 -7.38 -27.50 -11.75
CA TYR A 183 -8.72 -27.72 -12.29
C TYR A 183 -9.29 -26.52 -13.07
N ARG A 184 -8.43 -25.63 -13.59
CA ARG A 184 -8.80 -24.35 -14.23
C ARG A 184 -9.95 -24.41 -15.24
N LYS A 185 -10.07 -25.49 -16.02
CA LYS A 185 -11.12 -25.67 -17.03
C LYS A 185 -12.47 -26.15 -16.47
N LYS A 186 -12.46 -26.79 -15.29
CA LYS A 186 -13.66 -27.35 -14.63
C LYS A 186 -14.03 -26.61 -13.33
N TYR A 187 -13.21 -25.65 -12.90
CA TYR A 187 -13.32 -24.92 -11.64
C TYR A 187 -14.73 -24.41 -11.35
N ASN A 188 -15.36 -23.67 -12.27
CA ASN A 188 -16.70 -23.11 -12.04
C ASN A 188 -17.72 -24.21 -11.74
N ARG A 189 -17.60 -25.37 -12.42
CA ARG A 189 -18.48 -26.52 -12.20
C ARG A 189 -18.19 -27.21 -10.86
N MET A 190 -16.92 -27.30 -10.46
CA MET A 190 -16.50 -27.85 -9.18
C MET A 190 -16.94 -27.00 -8.00
N SER A 191 -16.79 -25.68 -8.12
CA SER A 191 -17.29 -24.71 -7.15
C SER A 191 -18.81 -24.86 -7.00
N SER A 192 -19.58 -24.84 -8.10
CA SER A 192 -21.03 -25.06 -8.02
C SER A 192 -21.39 -26.42 -7.40
N ALA A 193 -20.66 -27.49 -7.73
CA ALA A 193 -20.90 -28.83 -7.18
C ALA A 193 -20.71 -28.85 -5.65
N ILE A 194 -19.60 -28.35 -5.13
CA ILE A 194 -19.37 -28.41 -3.68
C ILE A 194 -20.38 -27.56 -2.89
N HIS A 195 -20.87 -26.46 -3.47
CA HIS A 195 -21.93 -25.65 -2.86
C HIS A 195 -23.28 -26.38 -2.79
N PHE A 196 -23.62 -27.23 -3.76
CA PHE A 196 -24.81 -28.08 -3.66
C PHE A 196 -24.71 -29.07 -2.49
N TYR A 197 -23.53 -29.64 -2.26
CA TYR A 197 -23.32 -30.55 -1.12
C TYR A 197 -23.39 -29.82 0.22
N TYR A 198 -22.78 -28.63 0.30
CA TYR A 198 -22.90 -27.77 1.47
C TYR A 198 -24.35 -27.36 1.78
N GLN A 199 -25.11 -27.00 0.74
CA GLN A 199 -26.54 -26.66 0.89
C GLN A 199 -27.34 -27.86 1.41
N TYR A 200 -27.07 -29.07 0.91
CA TYR A 200 -27.71 -30.29 1.38
C TYR A 200 -27.42 -30.57 2.87
N ILE A 201 -26.16 -30.47 3.29
CA ILE A 201 -25.76 -30.65 4.70
C ILE A 201 -26.39 -29.56 5.59
N LYS A 202 -26.48 -28.32 5.10
CA LYS A 202 -27.16 -27.23 5.79
C LYS A 202 -28.66 -27.51 5.96
N GLU A 203 -29.35 -27.98 4.93
CA GLU A 203 -30.79 -28.35 5.00
C GLU A 203 -31.02 -29.53 5.97
N ILE A 204 -30.12 -30.51 6.03
CA ILE A 204 -30.20 -31.60 7.01
C ILE A 204 -30.02 -31.07 8.44
N ASN A 205 -29.01 -30.24 8.67
CA ASN A 205 -28.71 -29.69 10.00
C ASN A 205 -29.82 -28.75 10.50
N GLU A 206 -30.47 -27.98 9.60
CA GLU A 206 -31.59 -27.10 9.92
C GLU A 206 -32.90 -27.88 10.21
N ASN A 207 -33.14 -29.01 9.53
CA ASN A 207 -34.31 -29.85 9.79
C ASN A 207 -34.20 -30.65 11.09
N ASN A 208 -32.98 -30.96 11.55
CA ASN A 208 -32.72 -31.58 12.86
C ASN A 208 -32.93 -30.63 14.05
N LEU A 209 -33.18 -29.34 13.82
CA LEU A 209 -33.38 -28.30 14.84
C LEU A 209 -34.85 -27.89 15.04
N LYS A 210 -35.82 -28.53 14.35
CA LYS A 210 -37.26 -28.31 14.58
C LYS A 210 -37.86 -29.44 15.42
N PRO A 211 -38.41 -29.18 16.63
CA PRO A 211 -39.06 -30.22 17.42
C PRO A 211 -40.37 -30.66 16.75
N SER A 212 -40.45 -31.95 16.42
CA SER A 212 -41.73 -32.61 16.11
C SER A 212 -42.61 -32.58 17.37
N GLN A 213 -43.64 -31.75 17.37
CA GLN A 213 -44.77 -31.91 18.28
C GLN A 213 -45.68 -33.06 17.79
N THR A 214 -46.35 -33.70 18.75
CA THR A 214 -47.40 -34.75 18.67
C THR A 214 -46.92 -36.19 18.46
N ASN A 215 -46.77 -36.98 19.53
CA ASN A 215 -47.89 -37.64 20.25
C ASN A 215 -47.48 -38.19 21.62
N LYS A 216 -48.50 -38.30 22.48
CA LYS A 216 -48.50 -38.53 23.93
C LYS A 216 -48.19 -40.00 24.32
N PRO A 217 -47.96 -40.25 25.63
CA PRO A 217 -47.26 -41.41 26.17
C PRO A 217 -48.19 -42.59 26.46
N ASP A 218 -47.63 -43.79 26.48
CA ASP A 218 -48.12 -44.88 27.31
C ASP A 218 -46.98 -45.41 28.16
N GLU A 219 -47.30 -45.57 29.45
CA GLU A 219 -46.51 -46.14 30.52
C GLU A 219 -46.24 -47.64 30.27
N ILE A 220 -45.13 -48.17 30.80
CA ILE A 220 -45.12 -49.23 31.83
C ILE A 220 -43.73 -49.89 31.93
N GLU A 221 -43.28 -49.96 33.19
CA GLU A 221 -42.38 -50.91 33.86
C GLU A 221 -40.85 -50.88 33.68
N ALA A 222 -40.25 -50.61 34.84
CA ALA A 222 -38.90 -50.96 35.25
C ALA A 222 -38.74 -52.48 35.41
N ASP A 223 -37.56 -53.01 35.10
CA ASP A 223 -36.88 -53.91 36.04
C ASP A 223 -35.39 -54.16 35.69
N THR A 224 -34.62 -54.36 36.75
CA THR A 224 -33.35 -55.09 36.86
C THR A 224 -32.05 -54.49 36.31
N ALA A 225 -31.27 -53.96 37.25
CA ALA A 225 -29.82 -54.11 37.29
C ALA A 225 -29.41 -55.57 37.52
N SER A 226 -28.36 -56.09 36.85
CA SER A 226 -27.43 -57.07 37.44
C SER A 226 -26.27 -57.49 36.50
N ARG A 227 -25.02 -57.31 36.98
CA ARG A 227 -23.82 -58.19 36.84
C ARG A 227 -23.26 -58.38 35.42
N TYR A 228 -21.97 -58.15 35.13
CA TYR A 228 -20.78 -58.92 35.57
C TYR A 228 -19.51 -58.04 35.49
N LYS A 229 -18.83 -57.78 36.62
CA LYS A 229 -17.47 -58.25 37.02
C LYS A 229 -16.54 -58.71 35.88
N GLY A 230 -15.41 -58.01 35.73
CA GLY A 230 -14.30 -58.32 34.82
C GLY A 230 -13.35 -59.43 35.29
N PRO A 231 -12.16 -59.53 34.66
CA PRO A 231 -10.94 -59.50 35.45
C PRO A 231 -9.82 -58.60 34.87
N GLU A 232 -9.17 -57.91 35.81
CA GLU A 232 -7.73 -57.64 35.98
C GLU A 232 -6.76 -57.57 34.79
N ASN A 233 -6.16 -56.38 34.66
CA ASN A 233 -4.74 -56.07 34.50
C ASN A 233 -3.91 -56.80 33.42
N VAL A 234 -3.71 -56.10 32.31
CA VAL A 234 -2.43 -56.10 31.58
C VAL A 234 -1.91 -54.67 31.51
N TYR A 235 -0.78 -54.43 32.15
CA TYR A 235 -0.02 -53.17 32.10
C TYR A 235 0.65 -53.04 30.72
N ILE A 236 0.29 -51.99 29.98
CA ILE A 236 0.99 -51.53 28.77
C ILE A 236 1.43 -50.08 29.05
N PRO A 237 2.72 -49.71 28.85
CA PRO A 237 3.19 -48.36 29.13
C PRO A 237 2.58 -47.35 28.15
N THR A 238 1.89 -46.34 28.67
CA THR A 238 1.34 -45.24 27.87
C THR A 238 2.45 -44.23 27.57
N GLU A 239 2.87 -44.14 26.31
CA GLU A 239 3.48 -42.93 25.79
C GLU A 239 2.48 -41.77 25.94
N THR A 240 2.90 -40.70 26.60
CA THR A 240 2.13 -39.46 26.75
C THR A 240 1.88 -38.84 25.37
N ILE A 241 0.65 -39.00 24.88
CA ILE A 241 0.08 -38.17 23.83
C ILE A 241 -0.23 -36.82 24.50
N GLU A 242 0.55 -35.77 24.20
CA GLU A 242 0.19 -34.40 24.60
C GLU A 242 -1.18 -34.06 23.98
N GLU A 243 -2.18 -33.80 24.83
CA GLU A 243 -3.48 -33.29 24.37
C GLU A 243 -3.27 -31.93 23.66
N PRO A 244 -3.98 -31.65 22.54
CA PRO A 244 -3.88 -30.36 21.88
C PRO A 244 -4.33 -29.26 22.84
N MET A 245 -3.41 -28.35 23.15
CA MET A 245 -3.62 -27.21 24.04
C MET A 245 -4.87 -26.41 23.61
N ASN A 246 -5.84 -26.28 24.52
CA ASN A 246 -7.08 -25.55 24.25
C ASN A 246 -6.89 -24.04 24.48
N PHE A 247 -6.79 -23.27 23.40
CA PHE A 247 -6.64 -21.81 23.47
C PHE A 247 -7.95 -21.04 23.64
N THR A 248 -9.11 -21.71 23.62
CA THR A 248 -10.44 -21.07 23.70
C THR A 248 -10.57 -20.13 24.91
N PRO A 249 -10.14 -20.53 26.14
CA PRO A 249 -10.25 -19.65 27.29
C PRO A 249 -9.41 -18.36 27.18
N TYR A 250 -8.25 -18.42 26.49
CA TYR A 250 -7.42 -17.24 26.25
C TYR A 250 -8.11 -16.27 25.30
N ILE A 251 -8.70 -16.79 24.21
CA ILE A 251 -9.41 -16.00 23.21
C ILE A 251 -10.61 -15.30 23.83
N GLU A 252 -11.45 -16.02 24.58
CA GLU A 252 -12.62 -15.44 25.23
C GLU A 252 -12.26 -14.30 26.19
N LEU A 253 -11.23 -14.50 27.03
CA LEU A 253 -10.82 -13.53 28.02
C LEU A 253 -10.21 -12.26 27.38
N LEU A 254 -9.42 -12.45 26.33
CA LEU A 254 -8.86 -11.35 25.54
C LEU A 254 -9.97 -10.56 24.83
N MET A 255 -10.99 -11.24 24.30
CA MET A 255 -12.11 -10.62 23.60
C MET A 255 -13.01 -9.82 24.55
N GLU A 256 -13.21 -10.28 25.79
CA GLU A 256 -14.04 -9.61 26.79
C GLU A 256 -13.34 -8.41 27.43
N HIS A 257 -12.07 -8.55 27.81
CA HIS A 257 -11.40 -7.57 28.66
C HIS A 257 -10.29 -6.76 27.97
N TYR A 258 -9.81 -7.19 26.80
CA TYR A 258 -8.64 -6.61 26.13
C TYR A 258 -8.88 -6.23 24.67
N GLN A 259 -10.07 -5.73 24.35
CA GLN A 259 -10.46 -5.28 22.99
C GLN A 259 -9.60 -4.15 22.41
N LYS A 260 -8.80 -3.47 23.24
CA LYS A 260 -7.87 -2.40 22.84
C LYS A 260 -6.42 -2.89 22.73
N GLY A 261 -6.19 -4.19 22.83
CA GLY A 261 -4.89 -4.82 22.87
C GLY A 261 -4.42 -5.13 24.29
N PHE A 262 -3.57 -6.14 24.38
CA PHE A 262 -2.92 -6.61 25.61
C PHE A 262 -1.41 -6.28 25.54
N ARG A 263 -0.84 -5.71 26.59
CA ARG A 263 0.60 -5.43 26.72
C ARG A 263 1.31 -6.69 27.22
N LEU A 264 1.89 -7.43 26.29
CA LEU A 264 2.49 -8.75 26.54
C LEU A 264 3.56 -8.73 27.65
N GLU A 265 4.39 -7.69 27.68
CA GLU A 265 5.51 -7.56 28.62
C GLU A 265 5.09 -6.96 29.98
N SER A 266 3.82 -6.60 30.16
CA SER A 266 3.33 -5.95 31.38
C SER A 266 2.97 -6.96 32.47
N GLY A 267 3.78 -7.02 33.53
CA GLY A 267 3.46 -7.84 34.71
C GLY A 267 2.15 -7.44 35.40
N LEU A 268 1.73 -6.18 35.31
CA LEU A 268 0.44 -5.73 35.84
C LEU A 268 -0.76 -6.24 35.02
N GLU A 269 -0.65 -6.26 33.69
CA GLU A 269 -1.72 -6.81 32.84
C GLU A 269 -1.80 -8.32 32.96
N LEU A 270 -0.66 -9.00 33.11
CA LEU A 270 -0.64 -10.44 33.35
C LEU A 270 -1.31 -10.82 34.68
N LYS A 271 -1.06 -10.06 35.76
CA LYS A 271 -1.78 -10.23 37.03
C LYS A 271 -3.29 -10.04 36.88
N LYS A 272 -3.72 -9.01 36.12
CA LYS A 272 -5.14 -8.78 35.82
C LYS A 272 -5.74 -9.91 34.97
N PHE A 273 -4.99 -10.43 34.00
CA PHE A 273 -5.39 -11.57 33.17
C PHE A 273 -5.65 -12.81 34.04
N ARG A 274 -4.72 -13.18 34.93
CA ARG A 274 -4.90 -14.29 35.88
C ARG A 274 -6.08 -14.08 36.83
N TYR A 275 -6.32 -12.85 37.28
CA TYR A 275 -7.49 -12.50 38.09
C TYR A 275 -8.80 -12.73 37.34
N PHE A 276 -8.91 -12.24 36.10
CA PHE A 276 -10.09 -12.47 35.27
C PHE A 276 -10.28 -13.96 34.94
N TRP A 277 -9.19 -14.69 34.69
CA TRP A 277 -9.22 -16.14 34.47
C TRP A 277 -9.84 -16.88 35.66
N ARG A 278 -9.34 -16.62 36.87
CA ARG A 278 -9.86 -17.23 38.11
C ARG A 278 -11.34 -16.90 38.32
N ASN A 279 -11.74 -15.65 38.08
CA ASN A 279 -13.11 -15.22 38.26
C ASN A 279 -14.08 -15.88 37.26
N LYS A 280 -13.64 -16.07 36.02
CA LYS A 280 -14.50 -16.63 34.96
C LYS A 280 -14.61 -18.15 35.04
N TYR A 281 -13.50 -18.85 35.25
CA TYR A 281 -13.43 -20.31 35.15
C TYR A 281 -13.39 -21.02 36.51
N GLY A 282 -13.28 -20.28 37.62
CA GLY A 282 -13.25 -20.84 38.98
C GLY A 282 -11.97 -21.62 39.33
N ILE A 283 -10.99 -21.64 38.43
CA ILE A 283 -9.71 -22.36 38.58
C ILE A 283 -8.54 -21.40 38.41
N GLU A 284 -7.42 -21.67 39.08
CA GLU A 284 -6.19 -20.89 38.89
C GLU A 284 -5.39 -21.39 37.68
N LEU A 285 -4.89 -20.44 36.89
CA LEU A 285 -4.02 -20.71 35.75
C LEU A 285 -2.66 -21.19 36.26
N GLN A 286 -2.41 -22.50 36.20
CA GLN A 286 -1.23 -23.18 36.78
C GLN A 286 0.07 -22.90 36.04
N GLU A 287 -0.03 -22.49 34.78
CA GLU A 287 1.11 -22.14 33.93
C GLU A 287 1.89 -20.95 34.49
N ASP A 288 3.21 -20.96 34.35
CA ASP A 288 4.05 -19.81 34.68
C ASP A 288 3.81 -18.62 33.73
N ASP A 289 4.37 -17.46 34.07
CA ASP A 289 4.12 -16.22 33.33
C ASP A 289 4.63 -16.28 31.88
N ASP A 290 5.68 -17.03 31.58
CA ASP A 290 6.26 -17.13 30.24
C ASP A 290 5.45 -18.07 29.34
N ALA A 291 4.95 -19.17 29.90
CA ALA A 291 4.00 -20.06 29.23
C ALA A 291 2.71 -19.32 28.88
N VAL A 292 2.15 -18.52 29.80
CA VAL A 292 0.96 -17.71 29.54
C VAL A 292 1.20 -16.68 28.43
N ARG A 293 2.36 -16.00 28.43
CA ARG A 293 2.73 -15.08 27.34
C ARG A 293 2.83 -15.78 26.00
N LYS A 294 3.41 -16.98 25.97
CA LYS A 294 3.53 -17.80 24.75
C LYS A 294 2.15 -18.20 24.22
N ASN A 295 1.24 -18.59 25.11
CA ASN A 295 -0.14 -18.99 24.78
C ASN A 295 -0.99 -17.80 24.31
N ILE A 296 -0.80 -16.62 24.88
CA ILE A 296 -1.41 -15.39 24.35
C ILE A 296 -0.84 -15.07 22.97
N SER A 297 0.48 -15.20 22.78
CA SER A 297 1.15 -14.88 21.52
C SER A 297 0.75 -15.82 20.37
N SER A 298 0.38 -17.07 20.65
CA SER A 298 -0.03 -18.03 19.61
C SER A 298 -1.39 -17.71 18.98
N VAL A 299 -2.25 -16.96 19.69
CA VAL A 299 -3.59 -16.59 19.22
C VAL A 299 -3.75 -15.10 18.89
N THR A 300 -2.66 -14.33 18.95
CA THR A 300 -2.70 -12.87 18.76
C THR A 300 -1.66 -12.38 17.76
N ILE A 301 -1.92 -11.19 17.23
CA ILE A 301 -1.03 -10.46 16.33
C ILE A 301 -0.23 -9.46 17.15
N ARG A 302 1.09 -9.59 17.17
CA ARG A 302 1.99 -8.64 17.85
C ARG A 302 2.24 -7.40 16.99
N HIS A 303 1.99 -6.23 17.55
CA HIS A 303 2.40 -4.95 16.99
C HIS A 303 3.03 -4.08 18.09
N GLN A 304 4.34 -3.82 17.94
CA GLN A 304 5.13 -3.16 18.98
C GLN A 304 5.02 -3.90 20.34
N ASN A 305 4.60 -3.20 21.39
CA ASN A 305 4.45 -3.74 22.75
C ASN A 305 3.08 -4.37 23.02
N PHE A 306 2.15 -4.28 22.06
CA PHE A 306 0.80 -4.80 22.20
C PHE A 306 0.60 -6.05 21.35
N VAL A 307 -0.31 -6.89 21.80
CA VAL A 307 -0.86 -8.01 21.03
C VAL A 307 -2.37 -7.85 20.92
N TYR A 308 -2.92 -8.23 19.77
CA TYR A 308 -4.32 -8.03 19.43
C TYR A 308 -4.93 -9.34 18.93
N LEU A 309 -6.17 -9.64 19.30
CA LEU A 309 -6.91 -10.71 18.65
C LEU A 309 -7.26 -10.30 17.21
N PRO A 310 -7.00 -11.16 16.20
CA PRO A 310 -7.33 -10.86 14.80
C PRO A 310 -8.77 -10.39 14.60
N GLU A 311 -9.73 -11.03 15.27
CA GLU A 311 -11.17 -10.76 15.19
C GLU A 311 -11.54 -9.37 15.74
N THR A 312 -10.72 -8.85 16.67
CA THR A 312 -10.90 -7.51 17.23
C THR A 312 -10.23 -6.42 16.41
N MET A 313 -9.31 -6.79 15.50
CA MET A 313 -8.55 -5.82 14.70
C MET A 313 -9.35 -5.28 13.53
N LEU A 314 -10.06 -6.17 12.83
CA LEU A 314 -10.85 -5.87 11.65
C LEU A 314 -12.00 -6.87 11.54
N SER A 315 -13.22 -6.37 11.40
CA SER A 315 -14.41 -7.21 11.20
C SER A 315 -14.30 -8.10 9.94
N SER A 316 -14.96 -9.28 9.97
CA SER A 316 -14.94 -10.23 8.85
C SER A 316 -15.41 -9.63 7.52
N GLU A 317 -16.40 -8.75 7.56
CA GLU A 317 -16.90 -8.03 6.38
C GLU A 317 -15.81 -7.13 5.77
N ARG A 318 -15.18 -6.28 6.59
CA ARG A 318 -14.13 -5.36 6.13
C ARG A 318 -12.86 -6.10 5.73
N LYS A 319 -12.52 -7.19 6.41
CA LYS A 319 -11.44 -8.11 6.00
C LYS A 319 -11.69 -8.63 4.59
N ASN A 320 -12.87 -9.17 4.32
CA ASN A 320 -13.20 -9.72 3.00
C ASN A 320 -13.19 -8.63 1.93
N TYR A 321 -13.70 -7.44 2.23
CA TYR A 321 -13.68 -6.31 1.32
C TYR A 321 -12.25 -5.86 0.96
N LEU A 322 -11.38 -5.72 1.97
CA LEU A 322 -9.96 -5.40 1.78
C LEU A 322 -9.24 -6.46 0.93
N LEU A 323 -9.45 -7.75 1.22
CA LEU A 323 -8.84 -8.85 0.46
C LEU A 323 -9.35 -8.90 -0.99
N ALA A 324 -10.65 -8.64 -1.22
CA ALA A 324 -11.23 -8.58 -2.55
C ALA A 324 -10.61 -7.45 -3.38
N TYR A 325 -10.40 -6.27 -2.79
CA TYR A 325 -9.72 -5.16 -3.46
C TYR A 325 -8.26 -5.48 -3.80
N ILE A 326 -7.51 -6.08 -2.87
CA ILE A 326 -6.14 -6.52 -3.12
C ILE A 326 -6.10 -7.53 -4.27
N PHE A 327 -7.01 -8.51 -4.25
CA PHE A 327 -7.13 -9.50 -5.32
C PHE A 327 -7.48 -8.87 -6.67
N GLN A 328 -8.39 -7.90 -6.69
CA GLN A 328 -8.76 -7.16 -7.89
C GLN A 328 -7.55 -6.41 -8.47
N CYS A 329 -6.79 -5.70 -7.64
CA CYS A 329 -5.59 -4.97 -8.09
C CYS A 329 -4.63 -5.88 -8.86
N PHE A 330 -4.33 -7.07 -8.31
CA PHE A 330 -3.44 -8.03 -8.96
C PHE A 330 -4.07 -8.69 -10.20
N SER A 331 -5.39 -8.88 -10.20
CA SER A 331 -6.12 -9.42 -11.37
C SER A 331 -6.15 -8.44 -12.54
N GLU A 332 -6.07 -7.14 -12.26
CA GLU A 332 -5.97 -6.06 -13.26
C GLU A 332 -4.53 -5.88 -13.80
N GLY A 333 -3.58 -6.70 -13.35
CA GLY A 333 -2.20 -6.70 -13.85
C GLY A 333 -1.21 -5.88 -13.03
N LYS A 334 -1.64 -5.20 -11.95
CA LYS A 334 -0.72 -4.53 -11.01
C LYS A 334 0.18 -5.59 -10.38
N GLN A 335 1.46 -5.29 -10.21
CA GLN A 335 2.43 -6.26 -9.67
C GLN A 335 2.62 -6.11 -8.15
N LEU A 336 2.39 -4.91 -7.61
CA LEU A 336 2.50 -4.59 -6.19
C LEU A 336 1.44 -3.58 -5.73
N VAL A 337 1.21 -3.52 -4.41
CA VAL A 337 0.32 -2.55 -3.75
C VAL A 337 0.94 -2.08 -2.44
N TYR A 338 1.07 -0.76 -2.24
CA TYR A 338 1.66 -0.19 -1.02
C TYR A 338 0.68 -0.21 0.16
N TYR A 339 1.18 -0.47 1.37
CA TYR A 339 0.35 -0.44 2.58
C TYR A 339 -0.24 0.94 2.85
N ASN A 340 0.52 2.01 2.57
CA ASN A 340 0.02 3.38 2.70
C ASN A 340 -1.13 3.64 1.74
N ALA A 341 -1.03 3.15 0.49
CA ALA A 341 -2.10 3.31 -0.51
C ALA A 341 -3.38 2.58 -0.07
N LEU A 342 -3.24 1.34 0.44
CA LEU A 342 -4.37 0.60 1.03
C LEU A 342 -4.96 1.35 2.23
N PHE A 343 -4.13 1.87 3.12
CA PHE A 343 -4.59 2.58 4.30
C PHE A 343 -5.33 3.88 3.95
N GLU A 344 -4.83 4.64 2.97
CA GLU A 344 -5.50 5.84 2.44
C GLU A 344 -6.86 5.49 1.82
N LYS A 345 -6.89 4.45 0.98
CA LYS A 345 -8.09 3.98 0.28
C LYS A 345 -9.20 3.51 1.23
N PHE A 346 -8.85 2.84 2.31
CA PHE A 346 -9.77 2.27 3.30
C PHE A 346 -9.89 3.13 4.57
N SER A 347 -9.47 4.39 4.53
CA SER A 347 -9.39 5.25 5.72
C SER A 347 -10.74 5.39 6.45
N THR A 348 -11.84 5.50 5.71
CA THR A 348 -13.20 5.57 6.26
C THR A 348 -13.60 4.27 6.95
N GLU A 349 -13.35 3.14 6.29
CA GLU A 349 -13.69 1.80 6.78
C GLU A 349 -12.86 1.39 7.99
N LEU A 350 -11.61 1.86 8.06
CA LEU A 350 -10.69 1.57 9.16
C LEU A 350 -10.87 2.51 10.36
N GLN A 351 -11.57 3.64 10.21
CA GLN A 351 -11.75 4.65 11.28
C GLN A 351 -12.44 4.09 12.52
N SER A 352 -13.40 3.18 12.34
CA SER A 352 -14.12 2.49 13.43
C SER A 352 -13.40 1.23 13.93
N GLU A 353 -12.33 0.81 13.28
CA GLU A 353 -11.61 -0.45 13.52
C GLU A 353 -10.33 -0.19 14.35
N ARG A 354 -9.53 -1.23 14.61
CA ARG A 354 -8.30 -1.07 15.42
C ARG A 354 -7.04 -0.81 14.61
N ILE A 355 -7.14 -0.85 13.29
CA ILE A 355 -6.02 -0.57 12.40
C ILE A 355 -5.92 0.94 12.18
N ASN A 356 -5.01 1.60 12.90
CA ASN A 356 -4.90 3.07 12.92
C ASN A 356 -3.78 3.64 12.04
N ASN A 357 -2.93 2.80 11.47
CA ASN A 357 -1.85 3.21 10.57
C ASN A 357 -1.46 2.07 9.62
N ALA A 358 -0.74 2.42 8.55
CA ALA A 358 -0.31 1.47 7.53
C ALA A 358 0.65 0.38 8.04
N SER A 359 1.46 0.66 9.07
CA SER A 359 2.32 -0.37 9.68
C SER A 359 1.53 -1.43 10.45
N MET A 360 0.44 -1.02 11.10
CA MET A 360 -0.48 -1.93 11.76
C MET A 360 -1.28 -2.73 10.73
N LEU A 361 -1.71 -2.09 9.63
CA LEU A 361 -2.33 -2.75 8.48
C LEU A 361 -1.41 -3.82 7.88
N LYS A 362 -0.13 -3.50 7.68
CA LYS A 362 0.90 -4.47 7.26
C LYS A 362 0.96 -5.66 8.20
N THR A 363 1.00 -5.41 9.50
CA THR A 363 1.10 -6.47 10.53
C THR A 363 -0.10 -7.42 10.43
N TYR A 364 -1.30 -6.85 10.33
CA TYR A 364 -2.54 -7.60 10.15
C TYR A 364 -2.57 -8.39 8.84
N LEU A 365 -2.25 -7.74 7.71
CA LEU A 365 -2.18 -8.36 6.40
C LEU A 365 -1.16 -9.51 6.36
N THR A 366 -0.01 -9.35 7.01
CA THR A 366 1.02 -10.40 7.11
C THR A 366 0.48 -11.65 7.80
N TYR A 367 -0.28 -11.48 8.88
CA TYR A 367 -0.90 -12.59 9.61
C TYR A 367 -1.93 -13.32 8.75
N ILE A 368 -2.86 -12.60 8.11
CA ILE A 368 -3.92 -13.23 7.31
C ILE A 368 -3.48 -13.66 5.90
N ASN A 369 -2.25 -13.35 5.51
CA ASN A 369 -1.76 -13.59 4.15
C ASN A 369 -1.71 -15.09 3.81
N GLU A 370 -1.45 -15.98 4.78
CA GLU A 370 -1.38 -17.45 4.58
C GLU A 370 -0.53 -17.88 3.36
N GLY A 371 0.49 -17.08 3.00
CA GLY A 371 1.35 -17.33 1.84
C GLY A 371 0.76 -16.93 0.48
N ASN A 372 -0.35 -16.19 0.44
CA ASN A 372 -1.00 -15.76 -0.79
C ASN A 372 -0.19 -14.74 -1.58
N TYR A 373 0.48 -13.81 -0.92
CA TYR A 373 1.27 -12.73 -1.55
C TYR A 373 2.65 -12.62 -0.92
N TYR A 374 3.59 -12.02 -1.64
CA TYR A 374 4.87 -11.64 -1.06
C TYR A 374 4.69 -10.39 -0.17
N VAL A 375 5.23 -10.45 1.04
CA VAL A 375 5.16 -9.38 2.04
C VAL A 375 6.46 -8.59 2.01
N GLY A 376 6.47 -7.48 1.28
CA GLY A 376 7.58 -6.55 1.22
C GLY A 376 7.67 -5.64 2.45
N ARG A 377 8.71 -4.79 2.47
CA ARG A 377 8.89 -3.82 3.57
C ARG A 377 7.70 -2.87 3.69
N ASN A 378 7.26 -2.30 2.57
CA ASN A 378 6.23 -1.25 2.51
C ASN A 378 5.08 -1.57 1.54
N TYR A 379 5.05 -2.78 0.97
CA TYR A 379 4.11 -3.20 -0.06
C TYR A 379 3.80 -4.70 0.01
N LEU A 380 2.68 -5.11 -0.58
CA LEU A 380 2.39 -6.49 -0.99
C LEU A 380 2.71 -6.65 -2.48
N ALA A 381 3.23 -7.80 -2.90
CA ALA A 381 3.47 -8.10 -4.31
C ALA A 381 2.99 -9.51 -4.68
N VAL A 382 2.82 -9.75 -5.99
CA VAL A 382 2.42 -11.06 -6.50
C VAL A 382 3.48 -12.14 -6.22
N ASP A 383 4.77 -11.77 -6.25
CA ASP A 383 5.90 -12.63 -5.90
C ASP A 383 7.10 -11.83 -5.36
N ASN A 384 8.19 -12.52 -4.99
CA ASN A 384 9.38 -11.90 -4.39
C ASN A 384 10.38 -11.31 -5.41
N ASN A 385 10.21 -11.60 -6.70
CA ASN A 385 11.07 -11.12 -7.80
C ASN A 385 10.52 -9.84 -8.44
N VAL A 386 9.30 -9.44 -8.07
CA VAL A 386 8.71 -8.17 -8.48
C VAL A 386 9.59 -7.01 -8.03
N VAL A 387 10.21 -6.37 -9.02
CA VAL A 387 10.84 -5.05 -8.89
C VAL A 387 10.07 -4.13 -9.84
N VAL A 388 9.29 -3.22 -9.28
CA VAL A 388 8.61 -2.17 -10.04
C VAL A 388 9.03 -0.84 -9.49
N ASP A 389 9.55 0.02 -10.37
CA ASP A 389 9.82 1.41 -10.04
C ASP A 389 8.53 2.23 -10.27
N PRO A 390 7.97 2.86 -9.22
CA PRO A 390 6.84 3.77 -9.37
C PRO A 390 7.07 4.90 -10.37
N ILE A 391 8.33 5.28 -10.64
CA ILE A 391 8.66 6.27 -11.67
C ILE A 391 8.28 5.72 -13.05
N ASP A 392 8.58 4.46 -13.33
CA ASP A 392 8.27 3.81 -14.60
C ASP A 392 6.75 3.68 -14.79
N GLU A 393 6.01 3.28 -13.75
CA GLU A 393 4.54 3.18 -13.85
C GLU A 393 3.87 4.54 -14.11
N ILE A 394 4.36 5.59 -13.46
CA ILE A 394 3.87 6.96 -13.68
C ILE A 394 4.21 7.41 -15.10
N ARG A 395 5.43 7.15 -15.58
CA ARG A 395 5.86 7.44 -16.94
C ARG A 395 4.97 6.76 -17.97
N ASP A 396 4.81 5.44 -17.88
CA ASP A 396 4.01 4.66 -18.83
C ASP A 396 2.55 5.12 -18.83
N SER A 397 1.99 5.42 -17.66
CA SER A 397 0.63 5.95 -17.54
C SER A 397 0.48 7.31 -18.21
N MET A 398 1.44 8.24 -18.01
CA MET A 398 1.39 9.58 -18.60
C MET A 398 1.66 9.58 -20.10
N ILE A 399 2.60 8.77 -20.58
CA ILE A 399 2.85 8.59 -22.02
C ILE A 399 1.61 7.98 -22.69
N SER A 400 1.01 6.95 -22.09
CA SER A 400 -0.20 6.33 -22.62
C SER A 400 -1.40 7.27 -22.63
N HIS A 401 -1.48 8.21 -21.66
CA HIS A 401 -2.51 9.24 -21.64
C HIS A 401 -2.31 10.29 -22.75
N GLY A 402 -1.05 10.57 -23.12
CA GLY A 402 -0.71 11.36 -24.30
C GLY A 402 -1.05 12.85 -24.22
N THR A 403 -1.37 13.39 -23.05
CA THR A 403 -1.65 14.83 -22.83
C THR A 403 -1.51 15.22 -21.35
N VAL A 404 -1.89 16.44 -21.02
CA VAL A 404 -1.97 16.96 -19.64
C VAL A 404 -2.91 16.09 -18.79
N ILE A 405 -2.41 15.63 -17.66
CA ILE A 405 -3.11 14.81 -16.68
C ILE A 405 -3.22 15.56 -15.35
N ALA A 406 -4.39 15.49 -14.73
CA ALA A 406 -4.61 16.01 -13.39
C ALA A 406 -4.07 15.00 -12.35
N THR A 407 -3.40 15.51 -11.31
CA THR A 407 -2.72 14.68 -10.29
C THR A 407 -3.72 13.77 -9.57
N ASN A 408 -4.94 14.25 -9.31
CA ASN A 408 -6.01 13.45 -8.70
C ASN A 408 -6.41 12.26 -9.58
N TYR A 409 -6.57 12.47 -10.89
CA TYR A 409 -6.89 11.40 -11.82
C TYR A 409 -5.75 10.36 -11.90
N LEU A 410 -4.49 10.82 -11.95
CA LEU A 410 -3.35 9.92 -11.92
C LEU A 410 -3.30 9.08 -10.62
N CYS A 411 -3.61 9.69 -9.47
CA CYS A 411 -3.74 8.98 -8.20
C CYS A 411 -4.87 7.94 -8.19
N GLU A 412 -5.98 8.18 -8.89
CA GLU A 412 -7.06 7.21 -9.02
C GLU A 412 -6.65 6.00 -9.87
N VAL A 413 -6.03 6.26 -11.03
CA VAL A 413 -5.52 5.23 -11.95
C VAL A 413 -4.43 4.39 -11.27
N LEU A 414 -3.49 5.04 -10.59
CA LEU A 414 -2.37 4.41 -9.88
C LEU A 414 -2.64 4.27 -8.37
N SER A 415 -3.89 3.91 -8.02
CA SER A 415 -4.35 3.79 -6.62
C SER A 415 -3.60 2.76 -5.76
N HIS A 416 -2.75 1.93 -6.36
CA HIS A 416 -1.84 1.04 -5.64
C HIS A 416 -0.58 1.74 -5.13
N ILE A 417 -0.30 2.97 -5.58
CA ILE A 417 0.82 3.82 -5.17
C ILE A 417 0.28 4.93 -4.24
N PRO A 418 0.98 5.29 -3.14
CA PRO A 418 0.51 6.33 -2.23
C PRO A 418 0.46 7.71 -2.90
N ASN A 419 -0.57 8.51 -2.61
CA ASN A 419 -0.80 9.81 -3.26
C ASN A 419 0.38 10.78 -3.06
N ASN A 420 0.97 10.78 -1.85
CA ASN A 420 2.14 11.59 -1.54
C ASN A 420 3.39 11.15 -2.32
N LYS A 421 3.53 9.85 -2.59
CA LYS A 421 4.62 9.29 -3.38
C LYS A 421 4.51 9.69 -4.84
N ILE A 422 3.30 9.63 -5.42
CA ILE A 422 3.04 10.14 -6.78
C ILE A 422 3.39 11.63 -6.85
N SER A 423 2.86 12.44 -5.94
CA SER A 423 3.11 13.89 -5.90
C SER A 423 4.60 14.22 -5.76
N PHE A 424 5.33 13.46 -4.94
CA PHE A 424 6.78 13.61 -4.79
C PHE A 424 7.54 13.24 -6.07
N ILE A 425 7.19 12.13 -6.72
CA ILE A 425 7.83 11.69 -7.97
C ILE A 425 7.62 12.72 -9.08
N LEU A 426 6.38 13.21 -9.25
CA LEU A 426 6.05 14.25 -10.24
C LEU A 426 6.86 15.53 -10.03
N SER A 427 7.04 15.96 -8.78
CA SER A 427 7.77 17.20 -8.47
C SER A 427 9.29 17.06 -8.47
N SER A 428 9.83 15.85 -8.27
CA SER A 428 11.27 15.61 -8.12
C SER A 428 11.96 15.19 -9.42
N ASN A 429 11.21 14.73 -10.42
CA ASN A 429 11.75 14.24 -11.68
C ASN A 429 11.37 15.17 -12.83
N LYS A 430 12.37 15.68 -13.55
CA LYS A 430 12.18 16.68 -14.62
C LYS A 430 11.44 16.15 -15.85
N GLU A 431 11.29 14.83 -16.00
CA GLU A 431 10.52 14.23 -17.09
C GLU A 431 9.01 14.45 -16.96
N PHE A 432 8.53 14.70 -15.72
CA PHE A 432 7.14 15.06 -15.44
C PHE A 432 7.03 16.58 -15.37
N VAL A 433 6.66 17.16 -16.50
CA VAL A 433 6.59 18.61 -16.67
C VAL A 433 5.31 19.15 -16.06
N ARG A 434 5.44 20.17 -15.21
CA ARG A 434 4.30 20.84 -14.60
C ARG A 434 3.62 21.78 -15.60
N ASN A 435 2.33 21.57 -15.85
CA ASN A 435 1.52 22.46 -16.68
C ASN A 435 0.86 23.59 -15.87
N ALA A 436 0.30 23.23 -14.72
CA ALA A 436 -0.39 24.15 -13.82
C ALA A 436 -0.33 23.64 -12.38
N LYS A 437 -1.10 24.23 -11.46
CA LYS A 437 -1.21 23.69 -10.10
C LYS A 437 -1.97 22.36 -10.14
N GLY A 438 -1.27 21.25 -9.89
CA GLY A 438 -1.88 19.92 -9.86
C GLY A 438 -2.04 19.27 -11.24
N GLU A 439 -1.46 19.84 -12.29
CA GLU A 439 -1.51 19.31 -13.65
C GLU A 439 -0.10 19.10 -14.20
N TYR A 440 0.13 17.94 -14.82
CA TYR A 440 1.43 17.52 -15.35
C TYR A 440 1.27 16.87 -16.72
N PHE A 441 2.35 16.74 -17.48
CA PHE A 441 2.45 15.87 -18.66
C PHE A 441 3.87 15.31 -18.74
N HIS A 442 4.07 14.24 -19.50
CA HIS A 442 5.40 13.70 -19.73
C HIS A 442 6.10 14.47 -20.85
N ALA A 443 7.38 14.84 -20.67
CA ALA A 443 8.10 15.69 -21.62
C ALA A 443 8.22 15.11 -23.05
N GLU A 444 8.16 13.78 -23.21
CA GLU A 444 8.20 13.12 -24.53
C GLU A 444 6.92 13.34 -25.34
N VAL A 445 5.79 13.62 -24.68
CA VAL A 445 4.51 13.90 -25.32
C VAL A 445 4.47 15.31 -25.93
N PHE A 446 5.42 16.17 -25.54
CA PHE A 446 5.58 17.49 -26.14
C PHE A 446 6.14 17.36 -27.57
N ASP A 447 5.41 17.90 -28.53
CA ASP A 447 5.67 17.73 -29.96
C ASP A 447 6.57 18.88 -30.41
N ILE A 448 7.79 18.55 -30.80
CA ILE A 448 8.79 19.49 -31.29
C ILE A 448 9.77 18.75 -32.19
N THR A 449 10.01 19.30 -33.37
CA THR A 449 10.95 18.71 -34.33
C THR A 449 12.40 19.06 -33.95
N ASP A 450 13.35 18.29 -34.46
CA ASP A 450 14.78 18.59 -34.24
C ASP A 450 15.19 19.93 -34.86
N GLU A 451 14.57 20.33 -35.98
CA GLU A 451 14.79 21.63 -36.62
C GLU A 451 14.30 22.78 -35.72
N GLU A 452 13.07 22.70 -35.20
CA GLU A 452 12.54 23.70 -34.27
C GLU A 452 13.34 23.74 -32.98
N LEU A 453 13.79 22.58 -32.48
CA LEU A 453 14.62 22.52 -31.29
C LEU A 453 15.99 23.16 -31.52
N SER A 454 16.58 23.00 -32.71
CA SER A 454 17.84 23.64 -33.11
C SER A 454 17.70 25.15 -33.18
N ASP A 455 16.63 25.66 -33.77
CA ASP A 455 16.39 27.12 -33.85
C ASP A 455 16.16 27.73 -32.46
N ILE A 456 15.55 26.97 -31.54
CA ILE A 456 15.41 27.36 -30.13
C ILE A 456 16.76 27.38 -29.41
N VAL A 457 17.67 26.44 -29.72
CA VAL A 457 19.05 26.47 -29.19
C VAL A 457 19.75 27.76 -29.60
N ASP A 458 19.65 28.16 -30.87
CA ASP A 458 20.23 29.42 -31.36
C ASP A 458 19.61 30.65 -30.69
N LEU A 459 18.30 30.61 -30.44
CA LEU A 459 17.60 31.68 -29.71
C LEU A 459 18.12 31.81 -28.28
N ILE A 460 18.29 30.69 -27.57
CA ILE A 460 18.84 30.67 -26.21
C ILE A 460 20.30 31.15 -26.22
N GLN A 461 21.12 30.65 -27.14
CA GLN A 461 22.53 31.00 -27.23
C GLN A 461 22.71 32.50 -27.50
N LYS A 462 21.92 33.08 -28.40
CA LYS A 462 21.95 34.53 -28.65
C LYS A 462 21.61 35.35 -27.39
N GLY A 463 20.66 34.91 -26.58
CA GLY A 463 20.34 35.56 -25.31
C GLY A 463 21.48 35.46 -24.29
N ILE A 464 22.12 34.29 -24.22
CA ILE A 464 23.30 34.07 -23.39
C ILE A 464 24.48 34.92 -23.86
N ASP A 465 24.75 35.03 -25.16
CA ASP A 465 25.88 35.81 -25.67
C ASP A 465 25.72 37.31 -25.39
N ASP A 466 24.47 37.81 -25.38
CA ASP A 466 24.16 39.22 -25.08
C ASP A 466 24.16 39.52 -23.56
N LYS A 467 23.52 38.65 -22.76
CA LYS A 467 23.19 38.95 -21.35
C LYS A 467 23.74 37.94 -20.34
N TYR A 468 24.50 36.93 -20.78
CA TYR A 468 24.96 35.76 -20.02
C TYR A 468 23.87 34.76 -19.61
N PHE A 469 22.60 35.12 -19.82
CA PHE A 469 21.44 34.28 -19.57
C PHE A 469 20.27 34.73 -20.45
N ILE A 470 19.27 33.88 -20.60
CA ILE A 470 17.96 34.24 -21.12
C ILE A 470 16.89 33.89 -20.07
N ALA A 471 15.89 34.75 -19.92
CA ALA A 471 14.77 34.48 -19.03
C ALA A 471 13.77 33.53 -19.70
N GLY A 472 13.07 32.68 -18.95
CA GLY A 472 12.12 31.71 -19.51
C GLY A 472 10.96 32.36 -20.25
N ASN A 473 10.48 33.51 -19.80
CA ASN A 473 9.50 34.34 -20.53
C ASN A 473 10.08 34.93 -21.81
N GLU A 474 11.34 35.37 -21.81
CA GLU A 474 11.99 35.85 -23.04
C GLU A 474 12.14 34.72 -24.07
N LEU A 475 12.48 33.51 -23.62
CA LEU A 475 12.46 32.31 -24.45
C LEU A 475 11.08 32.09 -25.07
N ILE A 476 10.01 32.10 -24.26
CA ILE A 476 8.64 31.87 -24.74
C ILE A 476 8.18 32.95 -25.72
N GLU A 477 8.43 34.24 -25.47
CA GLU A 477 8.14 35.30 -26.44
C GLU A 477 8.94 35.13 -27.74
N GLY A 478 10.20 34.69 -27.61
CA GLY A 478 11.05 34.36 -28.74
C GLY A 478 10.47 33.25 -29.61
N ILE A 479 9.99 32.16 -29.00
CA ILE A 479 9.33 31.06 -29.69
C ILE A 479 8.01 31.55 -30.30
N ARG A 480 7.20 32.31 -29.57
CA ARG A 480 5.92 32.85 -30.09
C ARG A 480 6.13 33.73 -31.32
N THR A 481 7.23 34.45 -31.39
CA THR A 481 7.56 35.33 -32.52
C THR A 481 8.13 34.56 -33.72
N ARG A 482 8.99 33.57 -33.50
CA ARG A 482 9.73 32.87 -34.58
C ARG A 482 9.12 31.54 -35.00
N HIS A 483 8.51 30.83 -34.05
CA HIS A 483 7.89 29.51 -34.23
C HIS A 483 6.48 29.45 -33.60
N PRO A 484 5.54 30.35 -33.99
CA PRO A 484 4.18 30.37 -33.43
C PRO A 484 3.47 29.01 -33.56
N GLN A 485 3.76 28.25 -34.63
CA GLN A 485 3.18 26.94 -34.87
C GLN A 485 3.45 25.93 -33.76
N VAL A 486 4.57 26.06 -33.01
CA VAL A 486 4.90 25.18 -31.87
C VAL A 486 3.88 25.35 -30.75
N LEU A 487 3.41 26.58 -30.52
CA LEU A 487 2.40 26.87 -29.51
C LEU A 487 1.00 26.54 -30.03
N GLU A 488 0.71 26.87 -31.30
CA GLU A 488 -0.62 26.72 -31.90
C GLU A 488 -1.06 25.26 -32.02
N ARG A 489 -0.14 24.32 -32.28
CA ARG A 489 -0.47 22.89 -32.39
C ARG A 489 -0.80 22.21 -31.07
N GLN A 490 -0.44 22.83 -29.94
CA GLN A 490 -0.55 22.24 -28.61
C GLN A 490 -1.08 23.23 -27.56
N PRO A 491 -2.30 23.79 -27.74
CA PRO A 491 -2.87 24.83 -26.88
C PRO A 491 -3.18 24.38 -25.44
N GLN A 492 -3.13 23.07 -25.18
CA GLN A 492 -3.30 22.52 -23.83
C GLN A 492 -2.12 22.81 -22.89
N TYR A 493 -0.95 23.16 -23.43
CA TYR A 493 0.24 23.44 -22.63
C TYR A 493 0.37 24.93 -22.34
N SER A 494 0.67 25.24 -21.09
CA SER A 494 0.97 26.60 -20.64
C SER A 494 2.39 27.02 -21.02
N ASP A 495 2.67 28.33 -20.98
CA ASP A 495 4.01 28.88 -21.20
C ASP A 495 5.07 28.22 -20.29
N ILE A 496 4.74 27.94 -19.03
CA ILE A 496 5.66 27.24 -18.11
C ILE A 496 5.85 25.77 -18.50
N GLY A 497 4.78 25.09 -18.93
CA GLY A 497 4.84 23.71 -19.41
C GLY A 497 5.72 23.59 -20.65
N ILE A 498 5.50 24.45 -21.66
CA ILE A 498 6.31 24.49 -22.88
C ILE A 498 7.79 24.75 -22.55
N ARG A 499 8.05 25.77 -21.72
CA ARG A 499 9.40 26.15 -21.30
C ARG A 499 10.12 24.99 -20.61
N ASP A 500 9.46 24.29 -19.70
CA ASP A 500 10.06 23.19 -18.95
C ASP A 500 10.21 21.91 -19.79
N ALA A 501 9.32 21.66 -20.75
CA ALA A 501 9.47 20.56 -21.72
C ALA A 501 10.68 20.77 -22.63
N ILE A 502 10.87 21.99 -23.14
CA ILE A 502 12.08 22.39 -23.86
C ILE A 502 13.31 22.24 -22.96
N GLY A 503 13.22 22.70 -21.70
CA GLY A 503 14.29 22.56 -20.72
C GLY A 503 14.68 21.11 -20.43
N TYR A 504 13.73 20.19 -20.44
CA TYR A 504 13.99 18.77 -20.33
C TYR A 504 14.73 18.23 -21.56
N LYS A 505 14.30 18.60 -22.77
CA LYS A 505 14.95 18.17 -24.04
C LYS A 505 16.35 18.77 -24.20
N LEU A 506 16.59 19.98 -23.69
CA LEU A 506 17.88 20.70 -23.77
C LEU A 506 18.72 20.62 -22.50
N LYS A 507 18.42 19.71 -21.56
CA LYS A 507 19.12 19.58 -20.27
C LYS A 507 20.61 19.26 -20.40
N SER A 508 21.05 18.74 -21.55
CA SER A 508 22.45 18.46 -21.88
C SER A 508 23.16 19.60 -22.60
N VAL A 509 22.46 20.69 -22.92
CA VAL A 509 23.00 21.84 -23.67
C VAL A 509 23.02 23.09 -22.80
N PHE A 510 22.00 23.29 -21.95
CA PHE A 510 21.86 24.48 -21.11
C PHE A 510 21.48 24.13 -19.67
N SER A 511 21.78 25.06 -18.77
CA SER A 511 21.37 25.01 -17.36
C SER A 511 20.07 25.79 -17.17
N PHE A 512 19.00 25.09 -16.78
CA PHE A 512 17.70 25.67 -16.41
C PHE A 512 17.59 25.74 -14.87
N ASN A 513 17.56 26.95 -14.31
CA ASN A 513 17.40 27.19 -12.87
C ASN A 513 16.35 28.27 -12.60
N GLY A 514 15.21 27.89 -12.01
CA GLY A 514 14.08 28.80 -11.86
C GLY A 514 13.66 29.37 -13.23
N ASN A 515 13.51 30.68 -13.35
CA ASN A 515 13.23 31.36 -14.64
C ASN A 515 14.51 31.71 -15.45
N ILE A 516 15.70 31.28 -15.01
CA ILE A 516 16.98 31.61 -15.65
C ILE A 516 17.45 30.41 -16.47
N ILE A 517 17.90 30.69 -17.69
CA ILE A 517 18.52 29.73 -18.61
C ILE A 517 19.91 30.25 -18.94
N SER A 518 20.92 29.42 -18.76
CA SER A 518 22.34 29.81 -18.81
C SER A 518 23.17 28.68 -19.42
N GLU A 519 24.45 28.93 -19.68
CA GLU A 519 25.37 27.91 -20.20
C GLU A 519 25.37 26.65 -19.31
N ILE A 520 25.60 25.48 -19.92
CA ILE A 520 25.72 24.24 -19.17
C ILE A 520 26.83 24.33 -18.11
N GLY A 521 26.55 23.85 -16.90
CA GLY A 521 27.48 23.89 -15.76
C GLY A 521 27.55 25.24 -15.04
N LYS A 522 27.08 26.33 -15.65
CA LYS A 522 26.95 27.65 -15.01
C LYS A 522 25.54 27.87 -14.50
N SER A 523 25.13 27.13 -13.46
CA SER A 523 23.79 27.29 -12.87
C SER A 523 23.69 28.62 -12.10
N LEU A 524 23.34 29.69 -12.80
CA LEU A 524 23.13 31.01 -12.20
C LEU A 524 21.89 31.00 -11.31
N SER A 525 22.04 31.44 -10.07
CA SER A 525 20.90 31.77 -9.22
C SER A 525 20.38 33.18 -9.52
N MET A 526 19.18 33.48 -9.04
CA MET A 526 18.63 34.84 -9.14
C MET A 526 19.53 35.86 -8.42
N TYR A 527 20.16 35.44 -7.31
CA TYR A 527 21.14 36.25 -6.60
C TYR A 527 22.34 36.58 -7.50
N ASP A 528 22.90 35.59 -8.21
CA ASP A 528 24.05 35.79 -9.11
C ASP A 528 23.73 36.76 -10.25
N VAL A 529 22.53 36.65 -10.83
CA VAL A 529 22.07 37.56 -11.88
C VAL A 529 22.03 39.01 -11.39
N TYR A 530 21.47 39.27 -10.21
CA TYR A 530 21.47 40.63 -9.64
C TYR A 530 22.88 41.11 -9.25
N ALA A 531 23.73 40.23 -8.70
CA ALA A 531 25.10 40.55 -8.35
C ALA A 531 25.92 40.96 -9.59
N ASP A 532 25.86 40.18 -10.66
CA ASP A 532 26.56 40.47 -11.92
C ASP A 532 26.00 41.69 -12.64
N TYR A 533 24.68 41.87 -12.61
CA TYR A 533 24.04 43.08 -13.13
C TYR A 533 24.58 44.34 -12.44
N CYS A 534 24.86 44.22 -11.14
CA CYS A 534 25.42 45.27 -10.31
C CYS A 534 26.90 45.53 -10.57
N LYS A 535 27.76 44.50 -10.55
CA LYS A 535 29.21 44.63 -10.71
C LYS A 535 29.65 45.29 -12.02
N LYS A 536 28.86 45.10 -13.09
CA LYS A 536 29.20 45.59 -14.44
C LYS A 536 28.88 47.07 -14.65
N ARG A 537 28.29 47.77 -13.67
CA ARG A 537 27.80 49.16 -13.82
C ARG A 537 28.29 50.05 -12.68
N ASN A 538 28.76 51.25 -13.03
CA ASN A 538 29.20 52.25 -12.05
C ASN A 538 28.04 52.94 -11.30
N SER A 539 26.84 52.93 -11.89
CA SER A 539 25.63 53.51 -11.32
C SER A 539 24.41 52.75 -11.85
N ILE A 540 23.41 52.56 -10.99
CA ILE A 540 22.15 51.85 -11.29
C ILE A 540 20.99 52.56 -10.58
N THR A 541 19.81 52.51 -11.18
CA THR A 541 18.56 53.06 -10.64
C THR A 541 17.59 51.98 -10.17
N ILE A 542 16.64 52.33 -9.29
CA ILE A 542 15.53 51.44 -8.91
C ILE A 542 14.70 51.08 -10.14
N THR A 543 14.55 52.01 -11.09
CA THR A 543 13.84 51.75 -12.35
C THR A 543 14.50 50.62 -13.14
N GLU A 544 15.82 50.63 -13.27
CA GLU A 544 16.57 49.56 -13.95
C GLU A 544 16.44 48.21 -13.21
N LEU A 545 16.47 48.21 -11.88
CA LEU A 545 16.25 46.99 -11.09
C LEU A 545 14.82 46.47 -11.24
N ASN A 546 13.82 47.34 -11.34
CA ASN A 546 12.44 46.93 -11.62
C ASN A 546 12.29 46.36 -13.04
N ASN A 547 12.95 46.96 -14.04
CA ASN A 547 12.94 46.40 -15.39
C ASN A 547 13.54 44.99 -15.41
N LEU A 548 14.63 44.76 -14.68
CA LEU A 548 15.23 43.43 -14.53
C LEU A 548 14.29 42.46 -13.78
N LYS A 549 13.67 42.92 -12.69
CA LYS A 549 12.68 42.17 -11.92
C LYS A 549 11.51 41.70 -12.80
N ASP A 550 10.97 42.58 -13.62
CA ASP A 550 9.82 42.30 -14.49
C ASP A 550 10.25 41.36 -15.63
N ALA A 551 11.43 41.58 -16.22
CA ALA A 551 12.01 40.69 -17.22
C ALA A 551 12.27 39.28 -16.67
N LEU A 552 12.61 39.14 -15.39
CA LEU A 552 12.86 37.85 -14.74
C LEU A 552 11.63 37.26 -14.03
N ASN A 553 10.49 37.99 -14.02
CA ASN A 553 9.28 37.67 -13.28
C ASN A 553 9.56 37.26 -11.81
N THR A 554 10.27 38.12 -11.08
CA THR A 554 10.76 37.82 -9.74
C THR A 554 10.61 39.01 -8.79
N VAL A 555 11.30 38.97 -7.64
CA VAL A 555 11.49 40.12 -6.74
C VAL A 555 12.90 40.68 -6.90
N ILE A 556 13.13 41.92 -6.49
CA ILE A 556 14.50 42.45 -6.45
C ILE A 556 15.25 41.77 -5.30
N TYR A 557 16.40 41.16 -5.61
CA TYR A 557 17.29 40.56 -4.62
C TYR A 557 18.18 41.67 -4.05
N PHE A 558 17.61 42.47 -3.16
CA PHE A 558 18.30 43.65 -2.63
C PHE A 558 19.58 43.31 -1.87
N GLU A 559 19.67 42.14 -1.26
CA GLU A 559 20.90 41.65 -0.63
C GLU A 559 22.05 41.59 -1.65
N ALA A 560 21.83 40.98 -2.82
CA ALA A 560 22.80 40.96 -3.91
C ALA A 560 23.15 42.38 -4.40
N VAL A 561 22.15 43.26 -4.48
CA VAL A 561 22.35 44.66 -4.90
C VAL A 561 23.20 45.41 -3.87
N TYR A 562 22.90 45.31 -2.58
CA TYR A 562 23.62 46.01 -1.50
C TYR A 562 25.03 45.43 -1.29
N GLU A 563 25.24 44.14 -1.55
CA GLU A 563 26.56 43.53 -1.50
C GLU A 563 27.49 44.02 -2.62
N ASN A 564 26.94 44.41 -3.77
CA ASN A 564 27.72 44.79 -4.96
C ASN A 564 27.68 46.28 -5.29
N THR A 565 26.84 47.07 -4.64
CA THR A 565 26.70 48.53 -4.85
C THR A 565 26.58 49.28 -3.53
N LEU A 566 26.58 50.60 -3.59
CA LEU A 566 26.25 51.50 -2.50
C LEU A 566 24.95 52.23 -2.83
N ARG A 567 23.93 52.10 -1.97
CA ARG A 567 22.67 52.84 -2.13
C ARG A 567 22.82 54.25 -1.56
N ILE A 568 22.65 55.27 -2.40
CA ILE A 568 22.88 56.67 -2.02
C ILE A 568 21.59 57.49 -1.97
N SER A 569 20.48 56.97 -2.51
CA SER A 569 19.16 57.58 -2.40
C SER A 569 18.06 56.53 -2.57
N GLN A 570 16.79 56.96 -2.54
CA GLN A 570 15.67 56.08 -2.85
C GLN A 570 15.83 55.41 -4.21
N ASP A 571 16.27 56.15 -5.22
CA ASP A 571 16.35 55.67 -6.60
C ASP A 571 17.76 55.20 -7.01
N LYS A 572 18.84 55.72 -6.41
CA LYS A 572 20.19 55.58 -6.99
C LYS A 572 21.14 54.71 -6.18
N PHE A 573 21.85 53.84 -6.89
CA PHE A 573 22.95 53.00 -6.45
C PHE A 573 24.22 53.33 -7.25
N VAL A 574 25.39 53.26 -6.62
CA VAL A 574 26.70 53.56 -7.22
C VAL A 574 27.75 52.54 -6.80
N SER A 575 28.94 52.57 -7.40
CA SER A 575 30.07 51.75 -6.92
C SER A 575 30.43 52.08 -5.46
N LYS A 576 30.76 51.05 -4.68
CA LYS A 576 31.20 51.19 -3.27
C LYS A 576 32.48 52.00 -3.12
N ASP A 577 33.34 52.02 -4.14
CA ASP A 577 34.59 52.77 -4.13
C ASP A 577 34.39 54.29 -4.08
N GLN A 578 33.17 54.78 -4.35
CA GLN A 578 32.81 56.18 -4.24
C GLN A 578 32.45 56.61 -2.80
N ALA A 579 32.33 55.66 -1.87
CA ALA A 579 32.05 55.94 -0.47
C ALA A 579 33.25 56.59 0.22
N LEU A 580 33.02 57.70 0.93
CA LEU A 580 34.04 58.36 1.76
C LEU A 580 33.67 58.31 3.25
N PHE A 581 33.20 57.15 3.71
CA PHE A 581 32.75 56.97 5.10
C PHE A 581 33.88 57.20 6.11
N LYS A 582 33.68 58.13 7.04
CA LYS A 582 34.53 58.31 8.23
C LYS A 582 33.92 57.53 9.38
N VAL A 583 34.18 56.22 9.42
CA VAL A 583 33.48 55.25 10.29
C VAL A 583 33.34 55.72 11.74
N GLU A 584 34.45 56.09 12.40
CA GLU A 584 34.42 56.56 13.80
C GLU A 584 33.51 57.78 13.99
N LYS A 585 33.65 58.80 13.13
CA LYS A 585 32.85 60.04 13.21
C LYS A 585 31.38 59.81 12.86
N THR A 586 31.09 58.88 11.96
CA THR A 586 29.72 58.52 11.62
C THR A 586 29.08 57.76 12.78
N ASP A 587 29.79 56.82 13.41
CA ASP A 587 29.30 56.11 14.58
C ASP A 587 29.08 57.08 15.76
N GLU A 588 29.97 58.05 15.98
CA GLU A 588 29.77 59.15 16.95
C GLU A 588 28.51 59.98 16.63
N ALA A 589 28.22 60.22 15.35
CA ALA A 589 27.02 60.95 14.95
C ALA A 589 25.75 60.14 15.26
N ILE A 590 25.77 58.82 15.03
CA ILE A 590 24.65 57.90 15.35
C ILE A 590 24.45 57.80 16.87
N GLU A 591 25.51 57.74 17.67
CA GLU A 591 25.46 57.65 19.14
C GLU A 591 24.68 58.83 19.76
N ARG A 592 24.71 60.02 19.13
CA ARG A 592 23.93 61.19 19.58
C ARG A 592 22.41 60.99 19.48
N PHE A 593 21.96 60.09 18.61
CA PHE A 593 20.55 59.73 18.46
C PHE A 593 20.22 58.44 19.22
N CYS A 594 21.07 57.41 19.11
CA CYS A 594 20.89 56.12 19.76
C CYS A 594 21.39 56.13 21.21
N THR A 595 20.65 56.78 22.10
CA THR A 595 21.02 56.87 23.53
C THR A 595 20.79 55.56 24.29
N ASP A 596 19.83 54.74 23.86
CA ASP A 596 19.53 53.42 24.42
C ASP A 596 20.21 52.28 23.61
N LYS A 597 19.81 51.03 23.85
CA LYS A 597 20.29 49.82 23.16
C LYS A 597 20.12 49.87 21.64
N TYR A 598 19.06 50.53 21.17
CA TYR A 598 18.73 50.66 19.77
C TYR A 598 17.87 51.89 19.48
N ILE A 599 17.78 52.26 18.21
CA ILE A 599 16.86 53.27 17.68
C ILE A 599 16.27 52.78 16.36
N SER A 600 15.00 53.10 16.08
CA SER A 600 14.42 52.85 14.76
C SER A 600 15.18 53.65 13.71
N ILE A 601 15.47 53.05 12.56
CA ILE A 601 16.13 53.78 11.48
C ILE A 601 15.32 54.98 10.99
N ALA A 602 13.99 54.90 11.11
CA ALA A 602 13.07 55.98 10.74
C ALA A 602 13.15 57.19 11.68
N ASP A 603 13.63 57.01 12.91
CA ASP A 603 13.74 58.08 13.91
C ASP A 603 14.99 58.97 13.69
N ILE A 604 15.95 58.54 12.84
CA ILE A 604 17.07 59.40 12.41
C ILE A 604 16.69 60.10 11.10
N SER A 605 16.14 61.30 11.23
CA SER A 605 15.70 62.15 10.11
C SER A 605 16.56 63.39 9.88
N HIS A 606 17.46 63.72 10.81
CA HIS A 606 18.33 64.91 10.74
C HIS A 606 19.80 64.50 10.65
N PHE A 607 20.46 64.89 9.57
CA PHE A 607 21.84 64.45 9.28
C PHE A 607 22.90 65.56 9.43
N GLY A 608 22.56 66.69 10.05
CA GLY A 608 23.47 67.85 10.16
C GLY A 608 24.77 67.57 10.94
N SER A 609 24.77 66.56 11.82
CA SER A 609 25.95 66.12 12.57
C SER A 609 26.82 65.10 11.83
N PHE A 610 26.33 64.54 10.71
CA PHE A 610 27.02 63.45 10.03
C PHE A 610 28.17 63.99 9.16
N PRO A 611 29.34 63.33 9.14
CA PRO A 611 30.46 63.74 8.31
C PRO A 611 30.15 63.53 6.83
N TYR A 612 30.73 64.34 5.93
CA TYR A 612 30.61 64.10 4.49
C TYR A 612 31.11 62.70 4.12
N ALA A 613 30.26 61.94 3.41
CA ALA A 613 30.48 60.54 3.06
C ALA A 613 30.63 60.29 1.55
N GLY A 614 30.88 61.34 0.76
CA GLY A 614 30.80 61.31 -0.71
C GLY A 614 29.42 61.70 -1.25
N PHE A 615 28.37 61.46 -0.45
CA PHE A 615 26.98 61.72 -0.81
C PHE A 615 26.22 62.39 0.33
N ALA A 616 25.10 63.02 0.01
CA ALA A 616 24.20 63.58 1.02
C ALA A 616 23.54 62.44 1.82
N TRP A 617 23.62 62.53 3.15
CA TRP A 617 23.00 61.57 4.03
C TRP A 617 21.48 61.61 3.93
N ASN A 618 20.90 60.42 3.96
CA ASN A 618 19.48 60.13 4.00
C ASN A 618 19.29 58.73 4.58
N SER A 619 18.04 58.32 4.83
CA SER A 619 17.75 57.02 5.45
C SER A 619 18.31 55.83 4.67
N TYR A 620 18.41 55.89 3.33
CA TYR A 620 18.93 54.79 2.52
C TYR A 620 20.45 54.65 2.64
N LEU A 621 21.18 55.77 2.62
CA LEU A 621 22.63 55.75 2.85
C LEU A 621 22.95 55.33 4.29
N LEU A 622 22.16 55.78 5.26
CA LEU A 622 22.27 55.36 6.66
C LEU A 622 22.01 53.85 6.84
N GLU A 623 20.95 53.33 6.23
CA GLU A 623 20.60 51.90 6.25
C GLU A 623 21.77 51.05 5.74
N HIS A 624 22.32 51.44 4.59
CA HIS A 624 23.46 50.75 3.99
C HIS A 624 24.71 50.86 4.88
N TYR A 625 25.01 52.06 5.40
CA TYR A 625 26.16 52.28 6.28
C TYR A 625 26.11 51.37 7.52
N VAL A 626 24.98 51.36 8.22
CA VAL A 626 24.82 50.56 9.45
C VAL A 626 24.84 49.06 9.15
N ALA A 627 24.31 48.64 8.00
CA ALA A 627 24.36 47.24 7.59
C ALA A 627 25.81 46.75 7.38
N ASN A 628 26.65 47.54 6.69
CA ASN A 628 27.88 47.03 6.09
C ASN A 628 29.19 47.67 6.60
N TYR A 629 29.15 48.83 7.26
CA TYR A 629 30.36 49.62 7.55
C TYR A 629 30.53 49.99 9.03
N SER A 630 29.44 50.15 9.79
CA SER A 630 29.53 50.57 11.20
C SER A 630 30.26 49.56 12.07
N SER A 631 31.18 50.07 12.90
CA SER A 631 31.93 49.26 13.86
C SER A 631 31.17 49.09 15.17
N ASN A 632 30.38 50.09 15.58
CA ASN A 632 29.67 50.09 16.85
C ASN A 632 28.22 49.59 16.75
N PHE A 633 27.61 49.71 15.58
CA PHE A 633 26.21 49.38 15.35
C PHE A 633 26.05 48.26 14.32
N LYS A 634 24.91 47.57 14.38
CA LYS A 634 24.43 46.64 13.36
C LYS A 634 22.99 46.97 12.99
N LEU A 635 22.61 46.64 11.76
CA LEU A 635 21.22 46.75 11.30
C LEU A 635 20.49 45.45 11.63
N LEU A 636 19.38 45.54 12.36
CA LEU A 636 18.44 44.44 12.52
C LEU A 636 17.13 44.80 11.82
N HIS A 637 16.77 44.05 10.79
CA HIS A 637 15.60 44.28 9.95
C HIS A 637 15.08 42.97 9.34
N THR A 638 13.94 43.01 8.66
CA THR A 638 13.43 41.86 7.91
C THR A 638 14.10 41.67 6.55
N ASN A 639 14.30 42.77 5.83
CA ASN A 639 14.83 42.82 4.47
C ASN A 639 15.04 44.28 4.05
N PHE A 640 15.86 44.49 3.02
CA PHE A 640 15.93 45.76 2.32
C PHE A 640 14.68 45.97 1.44
N ASN A 641 14.27 47.24 1.28
CA ASN A 641 13.04 47.59 0.58
C ASN A 641 13.25 48.73 -0.42
N ALA A 642 12.46 48.74 -1.50
CA ALA A 642 12.57 49.76 -2.54
C ALA A 642 12.17 51.16 -2.04
N ASN A 643 11.13 51.26 -1.21
CA ASN A 643 10.45 52.53 -0.95
C ASN A 643 10.52 53.02 0.51
N SER A 644 11.10 52.24 1.41
CA SER A 644 11.20 52.61 2.82
C SER A 644 12.38 51.91 3.47
N CYS A 645 13.09 52.59 4.37
CA CYS A 645 14.06 51.94 5.25
C CYS A 645 13.35 51.56 6.54
N VAL A 646 13.47 50.31 6.95
CA VAL A 646 12.80 49.78 8.15
C VAL A 646 13.76 48.94 8.97
N GLY A 647 13.45 48.79 10.25
CA GLY A 647 14.27 48.08 11.22
C GLY A 647 14.93 49.03 12.21
N ALA A 648 15.92 48.53 12.92
CA ALA A 648 16.61 49.29 13.96
C ALA A 648 18.13 49.25 13.79
N ILE A 649 18.73 50.36 14.18
CA ILE A 649 20.16 50.50 14.42
C ILE A 649 20.38 50.05 15.86
N VAL A 650 21.13 48.97 16.04
CA VAL A 650 21.31 48.30 17.34
C VAL A 650 22.76 48.34 17.73
N LYS A 651 23.06 48.73 18.98
CA LYS A 651 24.43 48.67 19.51
C LYS A 651 24.91 47.23 19.56
N ARG A 652 26.10 46.94 19.05
CA ARG A 652 26.63 45.56 19.00
C ARG A 652 26.79 44.92 20.37
N ASN A 653 26.99 45.72 21.42
CA ASN A 653 27.14 45.27 22.81
C ASN A 653 25.82 45.27 23.63
N SER A 654 24.66 45.45 22.99
CA SER A 654 23.36 45.56 23.68
C SER A 654 22.77 44.24 24.19
N GLY A 655 23.32 43.10 23.76
CA GLY A 655 22.77 41.76 24.03
C GLY A 655 21.53 41.41 23.19
N ILE A 656 21.19 42.20 22.17
CA ILE A 656 20.13 41.91 21.21
C ILE A 656 20.81 41.32 19.96
N ASP A 657 20.64 40.02 19.74
CA ASP A 657 21.39 39.30 18.71
C ASP A 657 20.67 39.27 17.37
N ASP A 658 19.38 38.98 17.38
CA ASP A 658 18.56 38.86 16.17
C ASP A 658 17.32 39.78 16.16
N PHE A 659 16.60 39.77 15.04
CA PHE A 659 15.42 40.62 14.86
C PHE A 659 14.24 40.21 15.76
N ASN A 660 14.10 38.93 16.13
CA ASN A 660 13.07 38.49 17.07
C ASN A 660 13.35 39.02 18.49
N ASP A 661 14.60 39.02 18.92
CA ASP A 661 15.02 39.59 20.20
C ASP A 661 14.70 41.09 20.25
N LEU A 662 15.02 41.82 19.17
CA LEU A 662 14.68 43.23 19.03
C LEU A 662 13.16 43.46 19.15
N ILE A 663 12.36 42.74 18.37
CA ILE A 663 10.89 42.90 18.39
C ILE A 663 10.32 42.56 19.77
N THR A 664 10.87 41.55 20.44
CA THR A 664 10.47 41.17 21.80
C THR A 664 10.77 42.28 22.80
N ASP A 665 11.98 42.85 22.77
CA ASP A 665 12.38 43.95 23.67
C ASP A 665 11.58 45.23 23.38
N VAL A 666 11.36 45.58 22.11
CA VAL A 666 10.51 46.69 21.67
C VAL A 666 9.09 46.57 22.22
N LEU A 667 8.47 45.40 22.06
CA LEU A 667 7.10 45.19 22.53
C LEU A 667 7.04 45.18 24.06
N ALA A 668 8.01 44.54 24.73
CA ALA A 668 8.06 44.50 26.19
C ALA A 668 8.19 45.91 26.81
N ASN A 669 9.00 46.78 26.20
CA ASN A 669 9.25 48.14 26.69
C ASN A 669 8.28 49.21 26.16
N SER A 670 7.25 48.81 25.42
CA SER A 670 6.23 49.71 24.91
C SER A 670 4.96 49.72 25.77
N ASN A 671 4.12 50.74 25.59
CA ASN A 671 2.79 50.83 26.22
C ASN A 671 1.67 50.21 25.35
N VAL A 672 2.01 49.47 24.29
CA VAL A 672 1.00 48.88 23.40
C VAL A 672 0.32 47.69 24.05
N THR A 673 -0.96 47.48 23.75
CA THR A 673 -1.65 46.22 24.05
C THR A 673 -0.93 45.08 23.32
N LEU A 674 -0.63 43.98 24.02
CA LEU A 674 0.02 42.80 23.42
C LEU A 674 -0.98 41.90 22.68
N SER A 675 -1.78 42.51 21.82
CA SER A 675 -2.60 41.83 20.83
C SER A 675 -1.86 41.79 19.49
N ARG A 676 -2.18 40.82 18.63
CA ARG A 676 -1.55 40.69 17.30
C ARG A 676 -1.67 41.97 16.48
N ASP A 677 -2.88 42.53 16.39
CA ASP A 677 -3.16 43.68 15.52
C ASP A 677 -2.52 44.96 16.06
N ASP A 678 -2.64 45.22 17.36
CA ASP A 678 -2.06 46.41 17.99
C ASP A 678 -0.53 46.39 17.93
N ALA A 679 0.09 45.23 18.17
CA ALA A 679 1.54 45.09 18.09
C ALA A 679 2.06 45.29 16.65
N LEU A 680 1.44 44.66 15.65
CA LEU A 680 1.85 44.83 14.25
C LEU A 680 1.63 46.27 13.77
N GLN A 681 0.54 46.90 14.19
CA GLN A 681 0.27 48.31 13.94
C GLN A 681 1.37 49.19 14.55
N TYR A 682 1.73 48.95 15.81
CA TYR A 682 2.74 49.71 16.54
C TYR A 682 4.12 49.58 15.88
N LEU A 683 4.55 48.35 15.57
CA LEU A 683 5.84 48.08 14.92
C LEU A 683 5.92 48.76 13.54
N CYS A 684 4.82 48.75 12.78
CA CYS A 684 4.74 49.43 11.50
C CYS A 684 4.81 50.96 11.66
N ASN A 685 4.07 51.53 12.62
CA ASN A 685 4.07 52.98 12.88
C ASN A 685 5.42 53.49 13.36
N LYS A 686 6.15 52.68 14.12
CA LYS A 686 7.51 52.99 14.61
C LYS A 686 8.62 52.69 13.60
N GLY A 687 8.29 52.20 12.41
CA GLY A 687 9.28 51.95 11.36
C GLY A 687 10.14 50.70 11.55
N PHE A 688 9.78 49.79 12.47
CA PHE A 688 10.51 48.52 12.62
C PHE A 688 10.21 47.53 11.48
N ILE A 689 8.97 47.56 10.94
CA ILE A 689 8.54 46.71 9.83
C ILE A 689 7.80 47.54 8.78
N ALA A 690 7.90 47.14 7.51
CA ALA A 690 7.26 47.89 6.40
C ALA A 690 5.76 47.62 6.23
N ARG A 691 5.27 46.48 6.72
CA ARG A 691 3.88 46.03 6.59
C ARG A 691 3.41 45.42 7.89
N ARG A 692 2.11 45.47 8.18
CA ARG A 692 1.47 44.83 9.36
C ARG A 692 1.40 43.30 9.23
N ARG A 693 2.55 42.66 8.97
CA ARG A 693 2.69 41.22 8.85
C ARG A 693 4.08 40.82 9.31
N TYR A 694 4.13 39.93 10.29
CA TYR A 694 5.37 39.34 10.80
C TYR A 694 5.11 37.88 11.19
N THR A 695 5.93 36.97 10.67
CA THR A 695 5.80 35.54 10.95
C THR A 695 6.29 35.25 12.37
N GLY A 696 5.50 34.53 13.17
CA GLY A 696 5.88 34.18 14.54
C GLY A 696 5.55 35.23 15.60
N ILE A 697 4.82 36.31 15.25
CA ILE A 697 4.47 37.39 16.18
C ILE A 697 3.82 36.90 17.49
N GLU A 698 2.97 35.87 17.42
CA GLU A 698 2.28 35.30 18.60
C GLU A 698 3.27 34.80 19.67
N GLN A 699 4.35 34.14 19.25
CA GLN A 699 5.37 33.65 20.18
C GLN A 699 6.15 34.80 20.81
N LEU A 700 6.40 35.86 20.05
CA LEU A 700 7.08 37.06 20.55
C LEU A 700 6.21 37.83 21.55
N LEU A 701 4.90 37.87 21.35
CA LEU A 701 3.96 38.50 22.29
C LEU A 701 3.97 37.80 23.66
N ILE A 702 4.00 36.47 23.68
CA ILE A 702 4.10 35.69 24.93
C ILE A 702 5.40 36.02 25.66
N LYS A 703 6.53 36.05 24.95
CA LYS A 703 7.83 36.41 25.54
C LYS A 703 7.83 37.85 26.08
N ALA A 704 7.30 38.80 25.30
CA ALA A 704 7.19 40.20 25.71
C ALA A 704 6.31 40.37 26.96
N ALA A 705 5.20 39.64 27.05
CA ALA A 705 4.33 39.65 28.22
C ALA A 705 5.06 39.16 29.47
N ALA A 706 5.81 38.05 29.37
CA ALA A 706 6.61 37.53 30.47
C ALA A 706 7.65 38.55 30.97
N ILE A 707 8.31 39.26 30.04
CA ILE A 707 9.27 40.33 30.40
C ILE A 707 8.56 41.50 31.10
N ARG A 708 7.36 41.91 30.65
CA ARG A 708 6.57 42.95 31.33
C ARG A 708 6.22 42.56 32.76
N THR A 709 5.82 41.31 32.99
CA THR A 709 5.50 40.80 34.34
C THR A 709 6.71 40.67 35.24
N GLN A 710 7.92 40.50 34.69
CA GLN A 710 9.15 40.50 35.49
C GLN A 710 9.64 41.91 35.86
N LYS A 711 9.18 42.94 35.14
CA LYS A 711 9.56 44.35 35.35
C LYS A 711 8.58 45.13 36.22
N GLY A 712 7.31 44.73 36.23
CA GLY A 712 6.28 45.26 37.12
C GLY A 712 6.24 44.47 38.42
#